data_AF-A0A2N6QP04-F1
#
_entry.id   AF-A0A2N6QP04-F1
#
_cell.length_a   1.000
_cell.length_b   1.000
_cell.length_c   1.000
_cell.angle_alpha   90.00
_cell.angle_beta   90.00
_cell.angle_gamma   90.00
#
_symmetry.space_group_name_H-M   'P 1'
#
loop_
_entity.id
_entity.type
_entity.pdbx_description
1 polymer ?
#
loop_
_entity_poly.entity_id
_entity_poly.type
_entity_poly.pdbx_seq_one_letter_code
_entity_poly.pdbx_strand_id
1 'polypeptide(L)'
;MYIHGHFYNQLNERIEVHILTKGSHTPNMEIGAKDSGISWTDDPVDITSQVSDTFDVLLCQQASVRLLTKNFVPDFFCASCRDVVVNIYREGECLFAGFIEPQTYSQGYNEEQDEIELSCIDILTAMRYAKYRGVGTLGVSYRGIKATAKQRTMADIIIQMLRDITKGVDFKGQGKVALLYDGSRAVDSLEQDKYSLFSHLSVNELLFLGDDEDEVWQQDEVLEETLKYLNLHIRQEGFAFYIFAWESVKGESPIKWKDIVSAQESVTTRQCVDISNSNVVGEDTTISVGEVYNQLLLTCKTESVENVIESPFDNNTLGSPYNAKQKYMTEYSCDGEGNTSIDAFDAITHGRTTNYDGATITHWFVRVMENQQWRFPVNGTGSIMQQYSQSGRNQQALPNALRNNDAAAIIAFGKVEQKCAVKDNAPISKVQMTNYLVVSVNGNGIDNNPAKVFPNEQSLKASIPRAVYEGSASGGVFSPSDEKTTNYIVISGNVILNPLMPLTDNFRAINDYQPSEAYAGTGIRQWWHHTVPAKNNRNKYYTQQWWKAGTPAEEPVWDKDTTQGLVPFTESVPEEIEFNYSAIGDGTDRISKVAVLACMLIIGDKCVFEEGDGGSPDNFKWIKYFPREQCASDDVYYQQSFTIGFDPKIGDKLIGRKFDIQNNISYKMGIDVEGMAIPIRKSDKVSGQVKFMILGPVNATWENITRRHPTFFRHTKWTSNTISLLANVSSILIEDFQVKVYSDNGMIERPGDSDIVYMSDDKQQFVNRKDDIEFKINSALTSDECRQLGVAQGVCMSTPLNLLTGDGVVNIYDHTTGRQAKPEQLYVDSYYNEYHQPRILMTQKLIDKKGGYVSTFAHYRHPALGRNFFVQGITRNLESGEAEMSLKEMET
;
A
#
# COMPACT_ATOMS: atom_id res chain seq x y z
N MET A 1 11.09 -27.27 29.77
CA MET A 1 12.17 -28.22 30.08
C MET A 1 13.49 -27.65 29.61
N TYR A 2 14.53 -27.79 30.42
CA TYR A 2 15.89 -27.39 30.08
C TYR A 2 16.79 -28.62 30.15
N ILE A 3 17.46 -28.92 29.04
CA ILE A 3 18.39 -30.03 28.90
C ILE A 3 19.76 -29.45 28.62
N HIS A 4 20.78 -29.90 29.36
CA HIS A 4 22.14 -29.43 29.16
C HIS A 4 23.15 -30.54 29.40
N GLY A 5 24.33 -30.43 28.81
CA GLY A 5 25.41 -31.36 29.06
C GLY A 5 26.69 -30.92 28.37
N HIS A 6 27.76 -31.65 28.63
CA HIS A 6 29.00 -31.48 27.90
C HIS A 6 29.70 -32.82 27.66
N PHE A 7 30.59 -32.84 26.68
CA PHE A 7 31.57 -33.90 26.43
C PHE A 7 32.91 -33.26 26.08
N TYR A 8 33.96 -34.08 26.01
CA TYR A 8 35.28 -33.66 25.55
C TYR A 8 35.53 -34.32 24.20
N ASN A 9 35.83 -33.51 23.19
CA ASN A 9 36.17 -34.01 21.87
C ASN A 9 37.54 -34.69 21.86
N GLN A 10 37.93 -35.27 20.72
CA GLN A 10 39.21 -35.96 20.55
C GLN A 10 40.45 -35.05 20.71
N LEU A 11 40.26 -33.73 20.62
CA LEU A 11 41.28 -32.71 20.87
C LEU A 11 41.30 -32.22 22.33
N ASN A 12 40.52 -32.85 23.21
CA ASN A 12 40.35 -32.52 24.63
C ASN A 12 39.79 -31.10 24.87
N GLU A 13 38.94 -30.62 23.96
CA GLU A 13 38.15 -29.39 24.10
C GLU A 13 36.75 -29.72 24.61
N ARG A 14 36.25 -28.87 25.51
CA ARG A 14 34.92 -28.99 26.09
C ARG A 14 33.86 -28.49 25.11
N ILE A 15 32.97 -29.39 24.70
CA ILE A 15 31.78 -29.07 23.89
C ILE A 15 30.55 -29.09 24.80
N GLU A 16 29.79 -28.00 24.83
CA GLU A 16 28.57 -27.88 25.63
C GLU A 16 27.34 -27.72 24.72
N VAL A 17 26.28 -28.48 25.00
CA VAL A 17 24.98 -28.33 24.33
C VAL A 17 23.93 -27.95 25.35
N HIS A 18 23.10 -27.00 24.97
CA HIS A 18 22.01 -26.51 25.78
C HIS A 18 20.73 -26.43 24.95
N ILE A 19 19.65 -27.04 25.45
CA ILE A 19 18.35 -27.10 24.79
C ILE A 19 17.29 -26.58 25.76
N LEU A 20 16.59 -25.52 25.39
CA LEU A 20 15.57 -24.87 26.21
C LEU A 20 14.22 -24.92 25.50
N THR A 21 13.26 -25.60 26.11
CA THR A 21 11.90 -25.77 25.58
C THR A 21 10.91 -24.83 26.28
N LYS A 22 10.15 -24.08 25.47
CA LYS A 22 9.10 -23.11 25.84
C LYS A 22 9.53 -22.14 26.94
N GLY A 23 10.81 -21.76 26.96
CA GLY A 23 11.40 -20.87 27.96
C GLY A 23 11.41 -21.43 29.40
N SER A 24 11.15 -22.73 29.59
CA SER A 24 10.99 -23.33 30.91
C SER A 24 12.24 -24.08 31.36
N HIS A 25 12.81 -23.68 32.50
CA HIS A 25 13.90 -24.41 33.17
C HIS A 25 13.44 -25.63 34.00
N THR A 26 12.18 -26.04 33.87
CA THR A 26 11.62 -27.17 34.63
C THR A 26 10.95 -28.18 33.68
N PRO A 27 11.25 -29.48 33.80
CA PRO A 27 12.36 -30.05 34.57
C PRO A 27 13.73 -29.62 34.02
N ASN A 28 14.76 -29.67 34.87
CA ASN A 28 16.16 -29.47 34.50
C ASN A 28 16.85 -30.84 34.40
N MET A 29 17.43 -31.16 33.24
CA MET A 29 17.96 -32.48 32.94
C MET A 29 19.40 -32.37 32.43
N GLU A 30 20.31 -33.13 33.04
CA GLU A 30 21.70 -33.21 32.62
C GLU A 30 21.93 -34.45 31.74
N ILE A 31 22.48 -34.25 30.54
CA ILE A 31 22.82 -35.33 29.60
C ILE A 31 23.94 -36.18 30.22
N GLY A 32 23.72 -37.49 30.32
CA GLY A 32 24.67 -38.44 30.93
C GLY A 32 24.53 -38.60 32.45
N ALA A 33 23.66 -37.84 33.12
CA ALA A 33 23.36 -38.07 34.54
C ALA A 33 22.59 -39.38 34.76
N LYS A 34 22.90 -40.09 35.86
CA LYS A 34 22.43 -41.46 36.14
C LYS A 34 20.91 -41.67 36.03
N ASP A 35 20.13 -40.63 36.32
CA ASP A 35 18.66 -40.68 36.37
C ASP A 35 17.99 -39.77 35.31
N SER A 36 18.73 -39.15 34.38
CA SER A 36 18.13 -38.26 33.37
C SER A 36 17.45 -39.03 32.23
N GLY A 37 17.85 -40.28 31.99
CA GLY A 37 17.34 -41.07 30.87
C GLY A 37 17.77 -40.56 29.48
N ILE A 38 18.71 -39.60 29.42
CA ILE A 38 19.29 -39.04 28.20
C ILE A 38 20.81 -39.16 28.30
N SER A 39 21.48 -39.67 27.26
CA SER A 39 22.93 -39.89 27.21
C SER A 39 23.50 -39.45 25.86
N TRP A 40 24.82 -39.26 25.79
CA TRP A 40 25.52 -38.95 24.55
C TRP A 40 25.64 -40.18 23.64
N THR A 41 25.59 -39.97 22.33
CA THR A 41 26.04 -40.96 21.34
C THR A 41 27.55 -40.89 21.18
N ASP A 42 28.13 -41.80 20.39
CA ASP A 42 29.57 -41.81 20.08
C ASP A 42 29.99 -40.65 19.16
N ASP A 43 29.05 -40.04 18.44
CA ASP A 43 29.26 -38.87 17.59
C ASP A 43 28.11 -37.87 17.81
N PRO A 44 28.16 -37.06 18.89
CA PRO A 44 26.98 -36.35 19.38
C PRO A 44 26.58 -35.10 18.60
N VAL A 45 27.50 -34.39 17.94
CA VAL A 45 27.19 -33.06 17.36
C VAL A 45 27.96 -32.77 16.07
N ASP A 46 27.19 -32.44 15.02
CA ASP A 46 27.68 -31.87 13.77
C ASP A 46 27.07 -30.49 13.51
N ILE A 47 27.81 -29.61 12.82
CA ILE A 47 27.29 -28.35 12.26
C ILE A 47 27.61 -28.36 10.76
N THR A 48 26.59 -28.38 9.91
CA THR A 48 26.71 -28.48 8.46
C THR A 48 26.42 -27.15 7.79
N SER A 49 27.31 -26.73 6.87
CA SER A 49 27.06 -25.59 6.00
C SER A 49 25.98 -25.93 4.98
N GLN A 50 24.99 -25.03 4.82
CA GLN A 50 23.96 -25.15 3.77
C GLN A 50 24.27 -24.27 2.55
N VAL A 51 25.45 -23.63 2.54
CA VAL A 51 25.93 -22.82 1.41
C VAL A 51 26.23 -23.71 0.22
N SER A 52 25.55 -23.44 -0.89
CA SER A 52 25.74 -24.10 -2.17
C SER A 52 26.84 -23.41 -2.97
N ASP A 53 26.74 -22.10 -3.15
CA ASP A 53 27.73 -21.30 -3.86
C ASP A 53 27.72 -19.82 -3.43
N THR A 54 28.31 -18.93 -4.23
CA THR A 54 28.37 -17.50 -3.88
C THR A 54 27.13 -16.70 -4.25
N PHE A 55 26.16 -17.25 -5.00
CA PHE A 55 24.85 -16.62 -5.23
C PHE A 55 23.98 -16.62 -3.97
N ASP A 56 24.20 -17.55 -3.05
CA ASP A 56 23.47 -17.62 -1.78
C ASP A 56 23.65 -16.34 -0.96
N VAL A 57 22.55 -15.65 -0.66
CA VAL A 57 22.57 -14.41 0.12
C VAL A 57 22.56 -14.70 1.62
N LEU A 58 21.72 -15.65 2.04
CA LEU A 58 21.65 -16.13 3.42
C LEU A 58 22.55 -17.37 3.55
N LEU A 59 23.72 -17.20 4.16
CA LEU A 59 24.71 -18.26 4.30
C LEU A 59 24.40 -19.13 5.52
N CYS A 60 23.35 -19.93 5.39
CA CYS A 60 22.75 -20.71 6.47
C CYS A 60 23.61 -21.90 6.93
N GLN A 61 23.40 -22.31 8.18
CA GLN A 61 23.94 -23.51 8.79
C GLN A 61 22.86 -24.31 9.51
N GLN A 62 23.07 -25.61 9.60
CA GLN A 62 22.23 -26.55 10.33
C GLN A 62 23.10 -27.33 11.31
N ALA A 63 22.60 -27.65 12.49
CA ALA A 63 23.27 -28.53 13.43
C ALA A 63 22.45 -29.81 13.64
N SER A 64 23.13 -30.93 13.79
CA SER A 64 22.53 -32.20 14.21
C SER A 64 23.01 -32.51 15.62
N VAL A 65 22.07 -32.69 16.55
CA VAL A 65 22.38 -33.13 17.92
C VAL A 65 21.82 -34.54 18.11
N ARG A 66 22.70 -35.52 18.25
CA ARG A 66 22.37 -36.94 18.40
C ARG A 66 22.47 -37.35 19.87
N LEU A 67 21.38 -37.89 20.42
CA LEU A 67 21.26 -38.29 21.82
C LEU A 67 20.70 -39.70 21.93
N LEU A 68 21.05 -40.42 22.99
CA LEU A 68 20.44 -41.69 23.37
C LEU A 68 19.36 -41.44 24.42
N THR A 69 18.13 -41.88 24.18
CA THR A 69 16.99 -41.67 25.08
C THR A 69 16.36 -42.99 25.52
N LYS A 70 16.07 -43.11 26.82
CA LYS A 70 15.35 -44.27 27.39
C LYS A 70 13.83 -44.16 27.27
N ASN A 71 13.33 -42.94 27.15
CA ASN A 71 11.90 -42.64 27.12
C ASN A 71 11.62 -41.65 25.99
N PHE A 72 10.40 -41.70 25.49
CA PHE A 72 9.85 -40.69 24.60
C PHE A 72 9.94 -39.28 25.23
N VAL A 73 10.49 -38.31 24.48
CA VAL A 73 10.64 -36.91 24.93
C VAL A 73 9.66 -36.01 24.15
N PRO A 74 8.41 -35.85 24.62
CA PRO A 74 7.38 -35.09 23.90
C PRO A 74 7.72 -33.61 23.72
N ASP A 75 8.56 -33.04 24.60
CA ASP A 75 8.91 -31.62 24.56
C ASP A 75 9.76 -31.22 23.35
N PHE A 76 10.33 -32.19 22.60
CA PHE A 76 10.96 -31.93 21.31
C PHE A 76 9.96 -31.78 20.16
N PHE A 77 8.70 -32.20 20.34
CA PHE A 77 7.64 -31.99 19.35
C PHE A 77 7.08 -30.58 19.46
N CYS A 78 7.46 -29.75 18.48
CA CYS A 78 7.15 -28.34 18.48
C CYS A 78 6.21 -27.98 17.34
N ALA A 79 5.20 -27.17 17.64
CA ALA A 79 4.34 -26.60 16.62
C ALA A 79 5.01 -25.39 15.94
N SER A 80 5.93 -24.73 16.65
CA SER A 80 6.72 -23.60 16.15
C SER A 80 8.20 -23.87 16.38
N CYS A 81 9.06 -23.42 15.45
CA CYS A 81 10.51 -23.51 15.65
C CYS A 81 10.96 -22.75 16.92
N ARG A 82 10.24 -21.67 17.28
CA ARG A 82 10.57 -20.85 18.45
C ARG A 82 10.32 -21.53 19.79
N ASP A 83 9.66 -22.68 19.80
CA ASP A 83 9.38 -23.41 21.03
C ASP A 83 10.64 -24.04 21.62
N VAL A 84 11.66 -24.36 20.84
CA VAL A 84 12.88 -25.00 21.37
C VAL A 84 14.12 -24.34 20.82
N VAL A 85 14.90 -23.77 21.73
CA VAL A 85 16.16 -23.07 21.45
C VAL A 85 17.32 -24.02 21.71
N VAL A 86 18.32 -23.98 20.83
CA VAL A 86 19.56 -24.77 20.95
C VAL A 86 20.77 -23.85 20.88
N ASN A 87 21.71 -23.99 21.81
CA ASN A 87 23.01 -23.34 21.76
C ASN A 87 24.13 -24.38 21.94
N ILE A 88 25.15 -24.31 21.08
CA ILE A 88 26.31 -25.21 21.08
C ILE A 88 27.58 -24.37 21.27
N TYR A 89 28.36 -24.71 22.30
CA TYR A 89 29.58 -24.00 22.67
C TYR A 89 30.81 -24.90 22.57
N ARG A 90 31.94 -24.32 22.17
CA ARG A 90 33.27 -24.92 22.28
C ARG A 90 34.14 -24.04 23.16
N GLU A 91 34.63 -24.56 24.28
CA GLU A 91 35.51 -23.81 25.20
C GLU A 91 34.93 -22.42 25.57
N GLY A 92 33.61 -22.36 25.77
CA GLY A 92 32.84 -21.15 26.08
C GLY A 92 32.49 -20.24 24.89
N GLU A 93 32.98 -20.51 23.68
CA GLU A 93 32.62 -19.77 22.46
C GLU A 93 31.39 -20.40 21.81
N CYS A 94 30.35 -19.60 21.53
CA CYS A 94 29.13 -20.07 20.88
C CYS A 94 29.40 -20.29 19.38
N LEU A 95 29.37 -21.54 18.93
CA LEU A 95 29.54 -21.88 17.51
C LEU A 95 28.21 -21.87 16.76
N PHE A 96 27.12 -22.28 17.43
CA PHE A 96 25.80 -22.36 16.84
C PHE A 96 24.73 -21.90 17.84
N ALA A 97 23.82 -21.06 17.38
CA ALA A 97 22.63 -20.64 18.11
C ALA A 97 21.44 -20.68 17.16
N GLY A 98 20.35 -21.32 17.59
CA GLY A 98 19.20 -21.51 16.72
C GLY A 98 18.08 -22.26 17.42
N PHE A 99 17.35 -23.04 16.63
CA PHE A 99 16.11 -23.69 17.02
C PHE A 99 16.07 -25.14 16.58
N ILE A 100 15.26 -25.96 17.22
CA ILE A 100 14.90 -27.27 16.63
C ILE A 100 13.92 -27.03 15.48
N GLU A 101 14.16 -27.70 14.36
CA GLU A 101 13.29 -27.66 13.20
C GLU A 101 11.92 -28.29 13.51
N PRO A 102 10.79 -27.66 13.13
CA PRO A 102 9.48 -28.23 13.39
C PRO A 102 9.24 -29.54 12.62
N GLN A 103 8.51 -30.46 13.23
CA GLN A 103 7.97 -31.68 12.60
C GLN A 103 9.00 -32.69 12.04
N THR A 104 10.31 -32.49 12.24
CA THR A 104 11.38 -33.40 11.81
C THR A 104 11.78 -34.41 12.90
N TYR A 105 10.80 -35.00 13.59
CA TYR A 105 11.04 -36.00 14.63
C TYR A 105 10.93 -37.42 14.10
N SER A 106 12.02 -38.18 14.21
CA SER A 106 12.03 -39.63 14.00
C SER A 106 12.82 -40.29 15.12
N GLN A 107 12.21 -41.26 15.81
CA GLN A 107 12.88 -42.06 16.85
C GLN A 107 12.56 -43.54 16.63
N GLY A 108 13.58 -44.38 16.78
CA GLY A 108 13.39 -45.82 16.96
C GLY A 108 12.60 -46.14 18.24
N TYR A 109 12.09 -47.36 18.36
CA TYR A 109 11.40 -47.80 19.59
C TYR A 109 11.72 -49.27 19.93
N ASN A 110 12.95 -49.70 19.68
CA ASN A 110 13.31 -51.12 19.74
C ASN A 110 14.39 -51.45 20.78
N GLU A 111 15.19 -50.48 21.24
CA GLU A 111 16.34 -50.71 22.12
C GLU A 111 16.10 -50.19 23.56
N GLU A 112 16.97 -50.56 24.52
CA GLU A 112 16.92 -49.99 25.89
C GLU A 112 17.21 -48.48 25.88
N GLN A 113 17.97 -48.03 24.89
CA GLN A 113 18.21 -46.63 24.56
C GLN A 113 18.07 -46.48 23.05
N ASP A 114 17.13 -45.66 22.60
CA ASP A 114 16.99 -45.34 21.18
C ASP A 114 17.70 -44.02 20.88
N GLU A 115 18.40 -43.98 19.74
CA GLU A 115 18.99 -42.75 19.22
C GLU A 115 17.89 -41.82 18.68
N ILE A 116 18.02 -40.54 19.03
CA ILE A 116 17.25 -39.44 18.47
C ILE A 116 18.22 -38.42 17.87
N GLU A 117 17.98 -38.04 16.63
CA GLU A 117 18.67 -36.95 15.96
C GLU A 117 17.76 -35.71 15.95
N LEU A 118 18.24 -34.63 16.57
CA LEU A 118 17.57 -33.34 16.56
C LEU A 118 18.14 -32.48 15.43
N SER A 119 17.34 -32.28 14.38
CA SER A 119 17.62 -31.29 13.34
C SER A 119 17.46 -29.88 13.92
N CYS A 120 18.54 -29.11 13.94
CA CYS A 120 18.57 -27.76 14.46
C CYS A 120 18.90 -26.77 13.35
N ILE A 121 18.08 -25.74 13.20
CA ILE A 121 18.24 -24.68 12.20
C ILE A 121 18.76 -23.39 12.84
N ASP A 122 19.65 -22.68 12.15
CA ASP A 122 20.13 -21.37 12.61
C ASP A 122 19.04 -20.28 12.55
N ILE A 123 19.38 -19.08 13.01
CA ILE A 123 18.42 -17.98 13.11
C ILE A 123 18.01 -17.47 11.73
N LEU A 124 18.93 -17.48 10.75
CA LEU A 124 18.64 -17.06 9.37
C LEU A 124 17.62 -18.01 8.74
N THR A 125 17.83 -19.31 8.86
CA THR A 125 16.92 -20.35 8.37
C THR A 125 15.56 -20.26 9.06
N ALA A 126 15.53 -20.00 10.36
CA ALA A 126 14.29 -19.90 11.12
C ALA A 126 13.37 -18.75 10.69
N MET A 127 13.89 -17.73 9.98
CA MET A 127 13.08 -16.62 9.47
C MET A 127 12.00 -17.06 8.47
N ARG A 128 12.21 -18.18 7.74
CA ARG A 128 11.25 -18.73 6.78
C ARG A 128 9.92 -19.16 7.38
N TYR A 129 9.89 -19.38 8.70
CA TYR A 129 8.70 -19.81 9.43
C TYR A 129 7.85 -18.65 9.94
N ALA A 130 8.17 -17.40 9.56
CA ALA A 130 7.42 -16.23 9.96
C ALA A 130 7.27 -15.22 8.82
N LYS A 131 6.03 -14.79 8.57
CA LYS A 131 5.72 -13.71 7.63
C LYS A 131 6.22 -12.36 8.14
N TYR A 132 6.42 -11.42 7.22
CA TYR A 132 6.78 -10.04 7.54
C TYR A 132 5.81 -9.45 8.58
N ARG A 133 6.35 -8.73 9.58
CA ARG A 133 5.60 -8.16 10.72
C ARG A 133 4.78 -9.18 11.55
N GLY A 134 5.02 -10.48 11.38
CA GLY A 134 4.30 -11.54 12.09
C GLY A 134 2.85 -11.69 11.64
N VAL A 135 2.51 -11.28 10.42
CA VAL A 135 1.17 -11.53 9.85
C VAL A 135 0.88 -13.05 9.85
N GLY A 136 -0.38 -13.43 10.08
CA GLY A 136 -0.79 -14.82 10.28
C GLY A 136 -0.56 -15.36 11.70
N THR A 137 0.08 -14.60 12.61
CA THR A 137 0.18 -14.98 14.03
C THR A 137 -1.02 -14.50 14.84
N LEU A 138 -1.35 -15.23 15.91
CA LEU A 138 -2.51 -14.94 16.75
C LEU A 138 -2.45 -13.51 17.33
N GLY A 139 -3.49 -12.72 17.08
CA GLY A 139 -3.61 -11.34 17.58
C GLY A 139 -3.01 -10.27 16.66
N VAL A 140 -2.38 -10.66 15.54
CA VAL A 140 -1.90 -9.72 14.53
C VAL A 140 -2.95 -9.59 13.41
N SER A 141 -3.45 -8.38 13.19
CA SER A 141 -4.42 -8.09 12.13
C SER A 141 -3.70 -7.63 10.87
N TYR A 142 -3.83 -8.37 9.76
CA TYR A 142 -3.30 -7.96 8.45
C TYR A 142 -3.75 -6.55 8.06
N ARG A 143 -5.06 -6.29 8.12
CA ARG A 143 -5.65 -4.97 7.84
C ARG A 143 -5.06 -3.87 8.72
N GLY A 144 -4.85 -4.16 10.00
CA GLY A 144 -4.24 -3.22 10.94
C GLY A 144 -2.78 -2.89 10.59
N ILE A 145 -2.00 -3.91 10.20
CA ILE A 145 -0.61 -3.72 9.74
C ILE A 145 -0.60 -2.91 8.44
N LYS A 146 -1.38 -3.31 7.44
CA LYS A 146 -1.47 -2.65 6.12
C LYS A 146 -1.88 -1.18 6.23
N ALA A 147 -2.83 -0.85 7.10
CA ALA A 147 -3.25 0.54 7.35
C ALA A 147 -2.15 1.42 7.98
N THR A 148 -1.18 0.82 8.66
CA THR A 148 -0.04 1.51 9.28
C THR A 148 1.26 1.39 8.49
N ALA A 149 1.22 0.71 7.35
CA ALA A 149 2.37 0.50 6.47
C ALA A 149 2.90 1.85 5.97
N LYS A 150 4.22 1.98 5.93
CA LYS A 150 4.90 3.23 5.56
C LYS A 150 6.23 2.95 4.89
N GLN A 151 6.90 4.02 4.48
CA GLN A 151 8.30 3.97 4.12
C GLN A 151 9.14 3.69 5.39
N ARG A 152 10.00 2.67 5.35
CA ARG A 152 10.90 2.31 6.45
C ARG A 152 12.33 2.14 5.97
N THR A 153 13.28 2.52 6.83
CA THR A 153 14.70 2.29 6.53
C THR A 153 14.97 0.78 6.44
N MET A 154 15.90 0.39 5.56
CA MET A 154 16.34 -1.01 5.49
C MET A 154 16.93 -1.45 6.84
N ALA A 155 17.60 -0.54 7.57
CA ALA A 155 18.10 -0.79 8.91
C ALA A 155 16.97 -1.14 9.90
N ASP A 156 15.87 -0.36 9.92
CA ASP A 156 14.74 -0.64 10.82
C ASP A 156 14.09 -1.99 10.51
N ILE A 157 14.03 -2.37 9.23
CA ILE A 157 13.47 -3.66 8.79
C ILE A 157 14.36 -4.81 9.28
N ILE A 158 15.65 -4.79 8.93
CA ILE A 158 16.62 -5.84 9.26
C ILE A 158 16.76 -5.98 10.79
N ILE A 159 16.96 -4.87 11.51
CA ILE A 159 17.16 -4.87 12.96
C ILE A 159 15.90 -5.37 13.67
N GLN A 160 14.71 -4.97 13.22
CA GLN A 160 13.48 -5.47 13.83
C GLN A 160 13.33 -6.99 13.63
N MET A 161 13.49 -7.50 12.40
CA MET A 161 13.33 -8.93 12.12
C MET A 161 14.31 -9.76 12.95
N LEU A 162 15.59 -9.39 12.96
CA LEU A 162 16.62 -10.07 13.76
C LEU A 162 16.32 -9.98 15.26
N ARG A 163 15.92 -8.82 15.78
CA ARG A 163 15.56 -8.66 17.21
C ARG A 163 14.36 -9.53 17.61
N ASP A 164 13.35 -9.60 16.76
CA ASP A 164 12.13 -10.35 17.06
C ASP A 164 12.39 -11.86 17.07
N ILE A 165 13.22 -12.38 16.15
CA ILE A 165 13.55 -13.81 16.10
C ILE A 165 14.61 -14.22 17.13
N THR A 166 15.57 -13.35 17.46
CA THR A 166 16.63 -13.62 18.46
C THR A 166 16.13 -13.56 19.92
N LYS A 167 14.89 -13.13 20.15
CA LYS A 167 14.32 -12.96 21.48
C LYS A 167 14.28 -14.28 22.25
N GLY A 168 15.06 -14.34 23.34
CA GLY A 168 15.14 -15.52 24.20
C GLY A 168 16.05 -16.64 23.68
N VAL A 169 16.79 -16.39 22.59
CA VAL A 169 17.76 -17.35 22.05
C VAL A 169 19.02 -17.43 22.92
N ASP A 170 19.50 -16.31 23.45
CA ASP A 170 20.57 -16.29 24.45
C ASP A 170 20.00 -16.37 25.87
N PHE A 171 19.82 -17.58 26.39
CA PHE A 171 19.35 -17.79 27.78
C PHE A 171 20.48 -17.88 28.80
N LYS A 172 21.75 -18.01 28.38
CA LYS A 172 22.90 -17.82 29.28
C LYS A 172 23.15 -16.33 29.57
N GLY A 173 22.66 -15.44 28.72
CA GLY A 173 22.80 -13.98 28.85
C GLY A 173 24.25 -13.50 28.63
N GLN A 174 25.04 -14.30 27.91
CA GLN A 174 26.47 -14.07 27.70
C GLN A 174 26.77 -13.55 26.28
N GLY A 175 25.82 -13.67 25.35
CA GLY A 175 25.96 -13.32 23.94
C GLY A 175 25.11 -12.12 23.56
N LYS A 176 25.75 -10.95 23.40
CA LYS A 176 25.08 -9.80 22.79
C LYS A 176 24.97 -10.04 21.28
N VAL A 177 23.74 -10.07 20.74
CA VAL A 177 23.51 -10.11 19.29
C VAL A 177 24.20 -8.90 18.66
N ALA A 178 25.08 -9.15 17.69
CA ALA A 178 25.84 -8.13 16.97
C ALA A 178 25.55 -8.23 15.48
N LEU A 179 25.34 -7.09 14.81
CA LEU A 179 25.06 -7.03 13.38
C LEU A 179 26.14 -6.22 12.68
N LEU A 180 27.18 -6.92 12.24
CA LEU A 180 28.45 -6.38 11.79
C LEU A 180 28.44 -6.19 10.29
N TYR A 181 28.52 -4.94 9.83
CA TYR A 181 28.58 -4.58 8.42
C TYR A 181 29.99 -4.15 8.00
N ASP A 182 30.47 -4.64 6.85
CA ASP A 182 31.82 -4.37 6.35
C ASP A 182 32.02 -2.99 5.68
N GLY A 183 30.93 -2.27 5.38
CA GLY A 183 30.98 -0.97 4.71
C GLY A 183 31.39 -1.04 3.23
N SER A 184 31.20 -2.19 2.58
CA SER A 184 31.52 -2.40 1.16
C SER A 184 30.67 -1.58 0.20
N ARG A 185 29.41 -1.31 0.57
CA ARG A 185 28.43 -0.56 -0.21
C ARG A 185 27.97 0.70 0.54
N ALA A 186 27.75 1.79 -0.18
CA ALA A 186 27.30 3.06 0.36
C ALA A 186 26.40 3.81 -0.64
N VAL A 187 25.71 4.85 -0.18
CA VAL A 187 24.89 5.70 -1.07
C VAL A 187 25.73 6.66 -1.91
N ASP A 188 26.95 6.94 -1.47
CA ASP A 188 27.93 7.80 -2.12
C ASP A 188 29.36 7.39 -1.71
N SER A 189 30.37 8.12 -2.20
CA SER A 189 31.78 7.81 -1.94
C SER A 189 32.33 8.43 -0.64
N LEU A 190 31.51 9.05 0.21
CA LEU A 190 31.97 9.77 1.40
C LEU A 190 32.25 8.79 2.54
N GLU A 191 33.44 8.87 3.14
CA GLU A 191 33.86 7.92 4.20
C GLU A 191 32.95 7.97 5.45
N GLN A 192 32.30 9.10 5.73
CA GLN A 192 31.35 9.23 6.85
C GLN A 192 30.08 8.40 6.64
N ASP A 193 29.70 8.15 5.39
CA ASP A 193 28.44 7.50 4.99
C ASP A 193 28.62 6.00 4.68
N LYS A 194 29.88 5.54 4.68
CA LYS A 194 30.33 4.17 4.36
C LYS A 194 29.58 3.05 5.08
N TYR A 195 29.23 3.23 6.34
CA TYR A 195 28.53 2.21 7.14
C TYR A 195 27.06 2.54 7.40
N SER A 196 26.52 3.55 6.71
CA SER A 196 25.19 4.10 6.95
C SER A 196 24.19 3.76 5.82
N LEU A 197 24.58 2.88 4.89
CA LEU A 197 23.77 2.47 3.73
C LEU A 197 22.33 2.10 4.13
N PHE A 198 22.18 1.16 5.06
CA PHE A 198 20.86 0.66 5.47
C PHE A 198 20.00 1.73 6.16
N SER A 199 20.60 2.73 6.81
CA SER A 199 19.89 3.85 7.41
C SER A 199 19.56 4.96 6.42
N HIS A 200 20.28 5.05 5.30
CA HIS A 200 20.05 6.05 4.25
C HIS A 200 19.10 5.57 3.17
N LEU A 201 18.90 4.26 3.04
CA LEU A 201 17.93 3.68 2.12
C LEU A 201 16.66 3.25 2.84
N SER A 202 15.52 3.47 2.18
CA SER A 202 14.23 3.04 2.68
C SER A 202 13.38 2.39 1.60
N VAL A 203 12.54 1.44 2.00
CA VAL A 203 11.63 0.69 1.13
C VAL A 203 10.20 0.84 1.66
N ASN A 204 9.22 0.74 0.77
CA ASN A 204 7.82 0.79 1.17
C ASN A 204 7.36 -0.57 1.70
N GLU A 205 6.80 -0.61 2.90
CA GLU A 205 6.32 -1.86 3.50
C GLU A 205 5.20 -2.54 2.70
N LEU A 206 4.44 -1.80 1.88
CA LEU A 206 3.40 -2.40 1.05
C LEU A 206 3.95 -3.43 0.05
N LEU A 207 5.20 -3.26 -0.40
CA LEU A 207 5.89 -4.23 -1.27
C LEU A 207 5.93 -5.64 -0.66
N PHE A 208 6.12 -5.75 0.66
CA PHE A 208 6.23 -7.03 1.35
C PHE A 208 4.88 -7.57 1.84
N LEU A 209 3.83 -6.74 1.81
CA LEU A 209 2.52 -7.08 2.33
C LEU A 209 1.55 -7.59 1.25
N GLY A 210 1.84 -7.34 -0.03
CA GLY A 210 0.99 -7.72 -1.15
C GLY A 210 -0.43 -7.14 -1.07
N ASP A 211 -1.32 -7.68 -1.89
CA ASP A 211 -2.73 -7.30 -1.91
C ASP A 211 -3.54 -8.04 -0.83
N ASP A 212 -3.17 -9.28 -0.56
CA ASP A 212 -3.84 -10.18 0.39
C ASP A 212 -2.89 -10.76 1.46
N GLU A 213 -3.48 -11.26 2.56
CA GLU A 213 -2.73 -11.84 3.69
C GLU A 213 -1.86 -13.05 3.28
N ASP A 214 -2.30 -13.81 2.27
CA ASP A 214 -1.58 -14.98 1.79
C ASP A 214 -0.30 -14.62 1.01
N GLU A 215 -0.26 -13.43 0.39
CA GLU A 215 0.84 -12.93 -0.43
C GLU A 215 1.95 -12.24 0.37
N VAL A 216 1.76 -12.05 1.68
CA VAL A 216 2.78 -11.45 2.55
C VAL A 216 4.05 -12.30 2.55
N TRP A 217 5.17 -11.65 2.25
CA TRP A 217 6.48 -12.29 2.16
C TRP A 217 6.92 -12.87 3.50
N GLN A 218 7.72 -13.93 3.43
CA GLN A 218 8.43 -14.45 4.59
C GLN A 218 9.58 -13.53 5.01
N GLN A 219 10.01 -13.61 6.27
CA GLN A 219 11.07 -12.72 6.79
C GLN A 219 12.43 -12.98 6.15
N ASP A 220 12.72 -14.23 5.77
CA ASP A 220 13.94 -14.58 5.03
C ASP A 220 13.90 -14.00 3.61
N GLU A 221 12.78 -14.10 2.90
CA GLU A 221 12.60 -13.50 1.57
C GLU A 221 12.82 -11.97 1.60
N VAL A 222 12.30 -11.28 2.61
CA VAL A 222 12.52 -9.83 2.78
C VAL A 222 14.00 -9.51 3.02
N LEU A 223 14.67 -10.26 3.89
CA LEU A 223 16.08 -10.06 4.20
C LEU A 223 16.97 -10.37 2.98
N GLU A 224 16.71 -11.50 2.32
CA GLU A 224 17.39 -11.94 1.12
C GLU A 224 17.26 -10.89 0.02
N GLU A 225 16.06 -10.47 -0.34
CA GLU A 225 15.85 -9.51 -1.42
C GLU A 225 16.53 -8.16 -1.12
N THR A 226 16.49 -7.72 0.14
CA THR A 226 17.14 -6.47 0.58
C THR A 226 18.66 -6.52 0.41
N LEU A 227 19.29 -7.63 0.77
CA LEU A 227 20.75 -7.81 0.69
C LEU A 227 21.20 -8.14 -0.74
N LYS A 228 20.43 -8.97 -1.46
CA LYS A 228 20.65 -9.33 -2.87
C LYS A 228 20.68 -8.09 -3.75
N TYR A 229 19.71 -7.19 -3.58
CA TYR A 229 19.67 -5.90 -4.29
C TYR A 229 20.97 -5.10 -4.13
N LEU A 230 21.61 -5.18 -2.97
CA LEU A 230 22.85 -4.46 -2.66
C LEU A 230 24.12 -5.27 -2.98
N ASN A 231 23.98 -6.48 -3.53
CA ASN A 231 25.05 -7.45 -3.70
C ASN A 231 25.83 -7.69 -2.38
N LEU A 232 25.09 -8.01 -1.32
CA LEU A 232 25.57 -8.31 0.01
C LEU A 232 25.06 -9.68 0.46
N HIS A 233 25.80 -10.29 1.38
CA HIS A 233 25.54 -11.60 1.96
C HIS A 233 25.52 -11.49 3.47
N ILE A 234 24.79 -12.39 4.14
CA ILE A 234 24.75 -12.46 5.60
C ILE A 234 25.09 -13.87 6.08
N ARG A 235 25.94 -13.95 7.11
CA ARG A 235 26.29 -15.18 7.80
C ARG A 235 26.15 -15.02 9.30
N GLN A 236 25.62 -16.06 9.96
CA GLN A 236 25.61 -16.14 11.42
C GLN A 236 26.81 -16.97 11.92
N GLU A 237 27.50 -16.49 12.95
CA GLU A 237 28.42 -17.28 13.78
C GLU A 237 28.06 -17.05 15.26
N GLY A 238 27.50 -18.07 15.90
CA GLY A 238 26.94 -17.94 17.24
C GLY A 238 25.87 -16.84 17.29
N PHE A 239 26.15 -15.72 17.96
CA PHE A 239 25.26 -14.56 18.08
C PHE A 239 25.67 -13.35 17.21
N ALA A 240 26.75 -13.47 16.44
CA ALA A 240 27.22 -12.43 15.53
C ALA A 240 26.70 -12.70 14.11
N PHE A 241 26.19 -11.65 13.48
CA PHE A 241 25.71 -11.66 12.09
C PHE A 241 26.62 -10.75 11.27
N TYR A 242 27.32 -11.32 10.30
CA TYR A 242 28.24 -10.61 9.43
C TYR A 242 27.56 -10.32 8.09
N ILE A 243 27.41 -9.05 7.75
CA ILE A 243 26.93 -8.60 6.45
C ILE A 243 28.11 -8.08 5.63
N PHE A 244 28.35 -8.68 4.46
CA PHE A 244 29.53 -8.39 3.66
C PHE A 244 29.33 -8.60 2.16
N ALA A 245 30.24 -8.06 1.36
CA ALA A 245 30.39 -8.40 -0.05
C ALA A 245 31.47 -9.47 -0.23
N TRP A 246 31.31 -10.41 -1.18
CA TRP A 246 32.34 -11.41 -1.46
C TRP A 246 33.68 -10.77 -1.87
N GLU A 247 33.67 -9.59 -2.51
CA GLU A 247 34.89 -8.83 -2.80
C GLU A 247 35.68 -8.48 -1.53
N SER A 248 35.00 -8.14 -0.43
CA SER A 248 35.64 -7.89 0.86
C SER A 248 36.28 -9.16 1.41
N VAL A 249 35.67 -10.33 1.20
CA VAL A 249 36.24 -11.63 1.61
C VAL A 249 37.41 -12.02 0.72
N LYS A 250 37.38 -11.73 -0.58
CA LYS A 250 38.47 -12.00 -1.53
C LYS A 250 39.65 -11.02 -1.36
N GLY A 251 39.43 -9.80 -0.87
CA GLY A 251 40.50 -8.81 -0.71
C GLY A 251 41.58 -9.20 0.33
N GLU A 252 42.82 -8.76 0.10
CA GLU A 252 43.95 -9.01 1.03
C GLU A 252 43.92 -8.13 2.29
N SER A 253 43.14 -7.04 2.27
CA SER A 253 43.06 -6.11 3.40
C SER A 253 42.28 -6.72 4.58
N PRO A 254 42.58 -6.28 5.83
CA PRO A 254 41.73 -6.60 6.99
C PRO A 254 40.31 -6.09 6.78
N ILE A 255 39.31 -6.87 7.20
CA ILE A 255 37.91 -6.45 7.13
C ILE A 255 37.60 -5.64 8.38
N LYS A 256 37.13 -4.41 8.18
CA LYS A 256 36.64 -3.56 9.26
C LYS A 256 35.14 -3.74 9.36
N TRP A 257 34.66 -3.97 10.56
CA TRP A 257 33.25 -4.19 10.83
C TRP A 257 32.72 -3.06 11.69
N LYS A 258 31.52 -2.60 11.38
CA LYS A 258 30.76 -1.72 12.25
C LYS A 258 29.44 -2.40 12.62
N ASP A 259 29.19 -2.54 13.91
CA ASP A 259 27.90 -3.00 14.41
C ASP A 259 26.85 -1.91 14.12
N ILE A 260 25.89 -2.18 13.24
CA ILE A 260 24.87 -1.19 12.86
C ILE A 260 23.85 -0.94 13.98
N VAL A 261 23.84 -1.76 15.04
CA VAL A 261 23.00 -1.56 16.23
C VAL A 261 23.72 -0.76 17.30
N SER A 262 24.96 -1.13 17.63
CA SER A 262 25.70 -0.51 18.75
C SER A 262 26.76 0.52 18.33
N ALA A 263 27.01 0.67 17.03
CA ALA A 263 28.07 1.46 16.43
C ALA A 263 29.50 1.06 16.84
N GLN A 264 29.67 -0.07 17.54
CA GLN A 264 30.98 -0.60 17.91
C GLN A 264 31.72 -1.08 16.67
N GLU A 265 33.02 -0.79 16.63
CA GLU A 265 33.89 -1.24 15.55
C GLU A 265 34.71 -2.46 15.99
N SER A 266 34.92 -3.37 15.05
CA SER A 266 35.84 -4.49 15.21
C SER A 266 36.59 -4.74 13.92
N VAL A 267 37.69 -5.50 13.98
CA VAL A 267 38.54 -5.77 12.81
C VAL A 267 38.84 -7.25 12.77
N THR A 268 38.59 -7.87 11.63
CA THR A 268 39.09 -9.22 11.33
C THR A 268 40.40 -9.09 10.55
N THR A 269 41.50 -9.50 11.19
CA THR A 269 42.80 -9.57 10.52
C THR A 269 42.78 -10.69 9.49
N ARG A 270 43.22 -10.39 8.26
CA ARG A 270 43.35 -11.42 7.23
C ARG A 270 44.48 -12.38 7.59
N GLN A 271 44.17 -13.66 7.59
CA GLN A 271 45.16 -14.73 7.68
C GLN A 271 45.20 -15.47 6.35
N CYS A 272 46.40 -15.84 5.90
CA CYS A 272 46.61 -16.75 4.78
C CYS A 272 47.29 -18.00 5.30
N VAL A 273 46.60 -19.13 5.25
CA VAL A 273 47.01 -20.41 5.84
C VAL A 273 47.47 -21.34 4.72
N ASP A 274 48.70 -21.86 4.85
CA ASP A 274 49.17 -22.92 3.96
C ASP A 274 48.51 -24.25 4.34
N ILE A 275 47.83 -24.88 3.38
CA ILE A 275 47.31 -26.24 3.53
C ILE A 275 48.51 -27.20 3.54
N SER A 276 48.67 -27.94 4.63
CA SER A 276 49.82 -28.83 4.83
C SER A 276 49.48 -30.00 5.75
N ASN A 277 50.32 -31.04 5.76
CA ASN A 277 50.17 -32.21 6.64
C ASN A 277 50.11 -31.86 8.14
N SER A 278 50.46 -30.63 8.54
CA SER A 278 50.37 -30.17 9.93
C SER A 278 48.97 -29.72 10.37
N ASN A 279 48.08 -29.42 9.42
CA ASN A 279 46.75 -28.88 9.69
C ASN A 279 45.61 -29.60 8.98
N VAL A 280 45.89 -30.49 8.02
CA VAL A 280 44.87 -31.32 7.36
C VAL A 280 44.53 -32.57 8.16
N VAL A 281 43.32 -33.10 7.96
CA VAL A 281 42.88 -34.39 8.48
C VAL A 281 42.46 -35.29 7.31
N GLY A 282 42.94 -36.53 7.31
CA GLY A 282 42.68 -37.50 6.24
C GLY A 282 43.40 -37.19 4.92
N GLU A 283 43.09 -38.00 3.89
CA GLU A 283 43.64 -37.90 2.53
C GLU A 283 42.54 -37.64 1.47
N ASP A 284 41.33 -37.29 1.92
CA ASP A 284 40.10 -37.27 1.10
C ASP A 284 39.86 -35.94 0.38
N THR A 285 40.90 -35.14 0.12
CA THR A 285 40.78 -33.85 -0.57
C THR A 285 40.20 -34.06 -1.96
N THR A 286 39.10 -33.37 -2.26
CA THR A 286 38.49 -33.40 -3.60
C THR A 286 38.67 -32.06 -4.29
N ILE A 287 38.90 -32.12 -5.60
CA ILE A 287 39.05 -30.96 -6.46
C ILE A 287 38.06 -31.12 -7.62
N SER A 288 37.25 -30.10 -7.85
CA SER A 288 36.33 -30.00 -8.98
C SER A 288 36.47 -28.64 -9.66
N VAL A 289 35.81 -28.49 -10.81
CA VAL A 289 35.71 -27.20 -11.50
C VAL A 289 34.30 -26.68 -11.24
N GLY A 290 34.21 -25.43 -10.77
CA GLY A 290 32.92 -24.78 -10.54
C GLY A 290 32.14 -24.52 -11.82
N GLU A 291 30.89 -24.11 -11.67
CA GLU A 291 30.05 -23.73 -12.80
C GLU A 291 30.65 -22.54 -13.55
N VAL A 292 30.41 -22.48 -14.87
CA VAL A 292 30.91 -21.42 -15.73
C VAL A 292 29.76 -20.83 -16.52
N TYR A 293 29.47 -19.56 -16.31
CA TYR A 293 28.43 -18.81 -17.01
C TYR A 293 29.08 -17.69 -17.79
N ASN A 294 29.02 -17.74 -19.12
CA ASN A 294 29.55 -16.68 -19.96
C ASN A 294 28.50 -15.60 -20.30
N GLN A 295 27.26 -15.75 -19.80
CA GLN A 295 26.27 -14.69 -19.84
C GLN A 295 25.36 -14.73 -18.61
N LEU A 296 25.27 -13.58 -17.93
CA LEU A 296 24.39 -13.35 -16.78
C LEU A 296 23.19 -12.51 -17.25
N LEU A 297 21.99 -12.92 -16.86
CA LEU A 297 20.71 -12.27 -17.15
C LEU A 297 19.97 -12.05 -15.83
N LEU A 298 19.77 -10.79 -15.47
CA LEU A 298 19.02 -10.36 -14.29
C LEU A 298 17.74 -9.66 -14.75
N THR A 299 16.59 -10.17 -14.31
CA THR A 299 15.27 -9.59 -14.62
C THR A 299 14.74 -8.83 -13.42
N CYS A 300 14.29 -7.59 -13.61
CA CYS A 300 13.63 -6.82 -12.57
C CYS A 300 12.10 -6.95 -12.66
N LYS A 301 11.46 -7.35 -11.57
CA LYS A 301 10.01 -7.26 -11.38
C LYS A 301 9.66 -5.88 -10.84
N THR A 302 8.94 -5.11 -11.63
CA THR A 302 8.45 -3.79 -11.25
C THR A 302 7.02 -3.90 -10.75
N GLU A 303 6.78 -3.46 -9.52
CA GLU A 303 5.42 -3.25 -9.02
C GLU A 303 5.05 -1.78 -9.22
N SER A 304 4.32 -1.52 -10.30
CA SER A 304 3.87 -0.18 -10.67
C SER A 304 2.68 0.27 -9.84
N VAL A 305 2.63 1.57 -9.60
CA VAL A 305 1.53 2.25 -8.94
C VAL A 305 0.67 2.92 -10.00
N GLU A 306 -0.50 2.35 -10.27
CA GLU A 306 -1.49 2.97 -11.16
C GLU A 306 -2.49 3.85 -10.40
N ASN A 307 -3.10 3.32 -9.33
CA ASN A 307 -4.11 4.02 -8.55
C ASN A 307 -3.46 4.67 -7.32
N VAL A 308 -3.55 6.01 -7.21
CA VAL A 308 -3.07 6.74 -6.02
C VAL A 308 -3.95 6.46 -4.82
N ILE A 309 -5.24 6.27 -5.04
CA ILE A 309 -6.23 5.77 -4.09
C ILE A 309 -7.20 4.87 -4.87
N GLU A 310 -7.75 3.83 -4.23
CA GLU A 310 -8.81 3.06 -4.90
C GLU A 310 -10.08 3.89 -5.04
N SER A 311 -10.74 3.73 -6.19
CA SER A 311 -12.02 4.39 -6.45
C SER A 311 -13.05 3.97 -5.40
N PRO A 312 -13.91 4.89 -4.91
CA PRO A 312 -15.06 4.50 -4.09
C PRO A 312 -16.01 3.53 -4.81
N PHE A 313 -15.89 3.40 -6.14
CA PHE A 313 -16.72 2.53 -6.98
C PHE A 313 -16.05 1.22 -7.41
N ASP A 314 -14.86 0.89 -6.87
CA ASP A 314 -14.16 -0.36 -7.20
C ASP A 314 -14.97 -1.59 -6.79
N ASN A 315 -15.28 -2.47 -7.74
CA ASN A 315 -16.13 -3.65 -7.52
C ASN A 315 -15.56 -4.65 -6.50
N ASN A 316 -14.24 -4.68 -6.28
CA ASN A 316 -13.60 -5.59 -5.33
C ASN A 316 -13.82 -5.14 -3.88
N THR A 317 -13.98 -3.83 -3.66
CA THR A 317 -14.13 -3.23 -2.32
C THR A 317 -15.54 -2.68 -2.07
N LEU A 318 -16.34 -2.51 -3.13
CA LEU A 318 -17.72 -2.04 -3.10
C LEU A 318 -18.70 -3.18 -2.81
N GLY A 319 -19.43 -3.04 -1.72
CA GLY A 319 -20.50 -3.95 -1.31
C GLY A 319 -21.78 -3.20 -0.97
N SER A 320 -22.74 -3.94 -0.40
CA SER A 320 -23.96 -3.36 0.15
C SER A 320 -24.38 -4.17 1.38
N PRO A 321 -24.76 -3.51 2.49
CA PRO A 321 -25.36 -4.20 3.64
C PRO A 321 -26.79 -4.70 3.34
N TYR A 322 -27.32 -4.40 2.15
CA TYR A 322 -28.66 -4.77 1.71
C TYR A 322 -28.60 -5.79 0.57
N ASN A 323 -29.50 -6.79 0.65
CA ASN A 323 -29.57 -7.89 -0.32
C ASN A 323 -30.11 -7.46 -1.71
N ALA A 324 -30.86 -6.35 -1.80
CA ALA A 324 -31.39 -5.84 -3.06
C ALA A 324 -31.65 -4.31 -3.02
N LYS A 325 -31.94 -3.76 -4.20
CA LYS A 325 -32.48 -2.40 -4.35
C LYS A 325 -33.92 -2.33 -3.85
N GLN A 326 -34.32 -1.15 -3.37
CA GLN A 326 -35.67 -0.90 -2.83
C GLN A 326 -36.31 0.28 -3.56
N LYS A 327 -37.62 0.22 -3.83
CA LYS A 327 -38.37 1.41 -4.26
C LYS A 327 -38.34 2.44 -3.13
N TYR A 328 -37.93 3.66 -3.45
CA TYR A 328 -37.60 4.69 -2.46
C TYR A 328 -38.44 5.95 -2.63
N MET A 329 -38.63 6.39 -3.86
CA MET A 329 -39.39 7.59 -4.18
C MET A 329 -40.26 7.34 -5.42
N THR A 330 -41.43 7.97 -5.50
CA THR A 330 -42.23 8.05 -6.72
C THR A 330 -42.54 9.50 -7.03
N GLU A 331 -42.18 9.94 -8.23
CA GLU A 331 -42.54 11.24 -8.75
C GLU A 331 -43.86 11.15 -9.49
N TYR A 332 -44.73 12.12 -9.25
CA TYR A 332 -45.94 12.35 -10.04
C TYR A 332 -45.76 13.68 -10.75
N SER A 333 -45.74 13.67 -12.08
CA SER A 333 -45.59 14.87 -12.90
C SER A 333 -46.68 14.97 -13.95
N CYS A 334 -47.26 16.16 -14.08
CA CYS A 334 -48.18 16.51 -15.17
C CYS A 334 -47.69 17.79 -15.83
N ASP A 335 -47.10 17.68 -17.02
CA ASP A 335 -46.63 18.82 -17.81
C ASP A 335 -47.80 19.69 -18.25
N GLY A 336 -47.63 21.01 -18.21
CA GLY A 336 -48.64 22.00 -18.61
C GLY A 336 -49.50 22.52 -17.46
N GLU A 337 -50.24 23.58 -17.77
CA GLU A 337 -51.15 24.27 -16.87
C GLU A 337 -52.57 24.23 -17.46
N GLY A 338 -53.60 24.06 -16.63
CA GLY A 338 -54.98 24.01 -17.08
C GLY A 338 -55.80 22.86 -16.50
N ASN A 339 -57.08 22.80 -16.85
CA ASN A 339 -58.06 21.87 -16.27
C ASN A 339 -57.66 20.42 -16.48
N THR A 340 -57.24 20.06 -17.69
CA THR A 340 -56.82 18.70 -18.03
C THR A 340 -55.57 18.26 -17.29
N SER A 341 -54.59 19.15 -17.09
CA SER A 341 -53.35 18.85 -16.39
C SER A 341 -53.58 18.64 -14.89
N ILE A 342 -54.35 19.53 -14.23
CA ILE A 342 -54.64 19.38 -12.78
C ILE A 342 -55.57 18.18 -12.50
N ASP A 343 -56.53 17.89 -13.39
CA ASP A 343 -57.41 16.72 -13.25
C ASP A 343 -56.62 15.43 -13.48
N ALA A 344 -55.65 15.44 -14.40
CA ALA A 344 -54.71 14.32 -14.56
C ALA A 344 -53.81 14.16 -13.34
N PHE A 345 -53.32 15.26 -12.76
CA PHE A 345 -52.50 15.25 -11.55
C PHE A 345 -53.27 14.69 -10.35
N ASP A 346 -54.54 15.08 -10.20
CA ASP A 346 -55.48 14.52 -9.23
C ASP A 346 -55.67 13.01 -9.45
N ALA A 347 -55.84 12.59 -10.70
CA ALA A 347 -56.03 11.18 -11.02
C ALA A 347 -54.82 10.34 -10.59
N ILE A 348 -53.61 10.71 -11.03
CA ILE A 348 -52.40 9.89 -10.80
C ILE A 348 -51.97 9.86 -9.33
N THR A 349 -52.19 10.96 -8.58
CA THR A 349 -51.88 11.02 -7.14
C THR A 349 -52.86 10.24 -6.27
N HIS A 350 -54.03 9.88 -6.80
CA HIS A 350 -55.06 9.09 -6.12
C HIS A 350 -55.24 7.69 -6.72
N GLY A 351 -54.26 7.20 -7.49
CA GLY A 351 -54.29 5.86 -8.08
C GLY A 351 -55.33 5.63 -9.18
N ARG A 352 -55.85 6.72 -9.78
CA ARG A 352 -56.78 6.68 -10.93
C ARG A 352 -56.00 6.82 -12.25
N THR A 353 -56.60 6.33 -13.33
CA THR A 353 -56.02 6.41 -14.69
C THR A 353 -56.30 7.76 -15.35
N THR A 354 -55.40 8.22 -16.21
CA THR A 354 -55.58 9.41 -17.07
C THR A 354 -55.06 9.13 -18.48
N ASN A 355 -55.69 9.73 -19.50
CA ASN A 355 -55.22 9.69 -20.89
C ASN A 355 -54.42 10.94 -21.27
N TYR A 356 -54.05 11.77 -20.29
CA TYR A 356 -53.27 12.97 -20.53
C TYR A 356 -51.83 12.62 -20.90
N ASP A 357 -51.41 12.96 -22.12
CA ASP A 357 -50.07 12.66 -22.65
C ASP A 357 -48.93 13.28 -21.81
N GLY A 358 -49.21 14.36 -21.07
CA GLY A 358 -48.24 15.04 -20.19
C GLY A 358 -48.09 14.42 -18.79
N ALA A 359 -48.88 13.39 -18.44
CA ALA A 359 -48.83 12.74 -17.14
C ALA A 359 -47.81 11.58 -17.11
N THR A 360 -46.85 11.65 -16.18
CA THR A 360 -45.79 10.65 -15.99
C THR A 360 -45.66 10.27 -14.52
N ILE A 361 -45.46 8.99 -14.25
CA ILE A 361 -45.11 8.45 -12.94
C ILE A 361 -43.71 7.87 -13.02
N THR A 362 -42.79 8.34 -12.19
CA THR A 362 -41.40 7.84 -12.15
C THR A 362 -41.14 7.15 -10.83
N HIS A 363 -40.89 5.86 -10.85
CA HIS A 363 -40.47 5.11 -9.67
C HIS A 363 -38.96 5.07 -9.57
N TRP A 364 -38.43 5.61 -8.48
CA TRP A 364 -37.01 5.57 -8.14
C TRP A 364 -36.71 4.44 -7.18
N PHE A 365 -35.63 3.75 -7.49
CA PHE A 365 -35.04 2.68 -6.69
C PHE A 365 -33.71 3.17 -6.14
N VAL A 366 -33.45 2.81 -4.89
CA VAL A 366 -32.21 3.10 -4.20
C VAL A 366 -31.50 1.80 -3.84
N ARG A 367 -30.17 1.82 -3.88
CA ARG A 367 -29.34 0.86 -3.18
C ARG A 367 -28.24 1.60 -2.43
N VAL A 368 -28.23 1.49 -1.10
CA VAL A 368 -27.15 2.03 -0.28
C VAL A 368 -25.95 1.11 -0.44
N MET A 369 -24.81 1.69 -0.78
CA MET A 369 -23.57 0.98 -1.02
C MET A 369 -22.56 1.31 0.08
N GLU A 370 -21.60 0.42 0.29
CA GLU A 370 -20.52 0.58 1.26
C GLU A 370 -19.20 0.21 0.59
N ASN A 371 -18.15 0.96 0.86
CA ASN A 371 -16.80 0.62 0.42
C ASN A 371 -15.91 0.43 1.65
N GLN A 372 -15.19 -0.69 1.70
CA GLN A 372 -14.37 -1.05 2.87
C GLN A 372 -13.19 -0.09 3.10
N GLN A 373 -12.78 0.65 2.08
CA GLN A 373 -11.65 1.59 2.10
C GLN A 373 -12.09 3.05 2.24
N TRP A 374 -13.38 3.33 2.41
CA TRP A 374 -13.90 4.69 2.52
C TRP A 374 -14.81 4.85 3.73
N ARG A 375 -14.51 5.85 4.55
CA ARG A 375 -15.35 6.26 5.68
C ARG A 375 -16.04 7.58 5.38
N PHE A 376 -17.32 7.64 5.75
CA PHE A 376 -18.15 8.83 5.60
C PHE A 376 -18.66 9.33 6.95
N PRO A 377 -18.01 10.33 7.56
CA PRO A 377 -18.41 10.88 8.85
C PRO A 377 -19.75 11.63 8.79
N VAL A 378 -20.46 11.65 9.92
CA VAL A 378 -21.65 12.49 10.13
C VAL A 378 -21.22 13.70 10.94
N ASN A 379 -21.37 14.90 10.38
CA ASN A 379 -20.89 16.14 11.00
C ASN A 379 -19.41 16.01 11.46
N GLY A 380 -18.56 15.48 10.58
CA GLY A 380 -17.12 15.33 10.81
C GLY A 380 -16.68 14.18 11.74
N THR A 381 -17.60 13.39 12.30
CA THR A 381 -17.26 12.29 13.22
C THR A 381 -17.99 10.98 12.92
N GLY A 382 -17.44 9.85 13.38
CA GLY A 382 -18.07 8.53 13.24
C GLY A 382 -18.20 8.03 11.79
N SER A 383 -19.21 7.19 11.53
CA SER A 383 -19.54 6.67 10.21
C SER A 383 -21.06 6.61 10.01
N ILE A 384 -21.56 7.21 8.92
CA ILE A 384 -22.99 7.18 8.58
C ILE A 384 -23.50 5.77 8.35
N MET A 385 -22.64 4.88 7.83
CA MET A 385 -22.97 3.48 7.59
C MET A 385 -23.23 2.73 8.89
N GLN A 386 -22.38 2.96 9.90
CA GLN A 386 -22.56 2.39 11.23
C GLN A 386 -23.83 2.93 11.92
N GLN A 387 -24.25 4.16 11.62
CA GLN A 387 -25.44 4.72 12.26
C GLN A 387 -26.74 4.21 11.64
N TYR A 388 -26.79 4.01 10.32
CA TYR A 388 -28.05 3.78 9.59
C TYR A 388 -28.15 2.43 8.86
N SER A 389 -27.10 1.60 8.80
CA SER A 389 -27.09 0.40 7.96
C SER A 389 -26.77 -0.93 8.68
N GLN A 390 -26.52 -0.93 10.00
CA GLN A 390 -26.07 -2.14 10.75
C GLN A 390 -27.01 -3.35 10.68
N SER A 391 -28.31 -3.14 10.54
CA SER A 391 -29.30 -4.23 10.60
C SER A 391 -29.68 -4.83 9.25
N GLY A 392 -29.21 -4.25 8.14
CA GLY A 392 -29.69 -4.59 6.79
C GLY A 392 -31.18 -4.28 6.57
N ARG A 393 -31.77 -3.45 7.42
CA ARG A 393 -33.19 -3.06 7.41
C ARG A 393 -33.36 -1.57 7.21
N ASN A 394 -34.52 -1.15 6.73
CA ASN A 394 -34.89 0.26 6.57
C ASN A 394 -33.92 1.06 5.69
N GLN A 395 -33.60 0.54 4.50
CA GLN A 395 -32.61 1.14 3.59
C GLN A 395 -32.86 2.62 3.26
N GLN A 396 -34.12 3.06 3.26
CA GLN A 396 -34.52 4.45 3.05
C GLN A 396 -34.01 5.43 4.12
N ALA A 397 -33.65 4.94 5.32
CA ALA A 397 -33.28 5.79 6.44
C ALA A 397 -32.01 6.60 6.18
N LEU A 398 -31.00 6.02 5.52
CA LEU A 398 -29.74 6.71 5.23
C LEU A 398 -29.92 7.83 4.19
N PRO A 399 -30.53 7.59 3.01
CA PRO A 399 -30.88 8.68 2.08
C PRO A 399 -31.73 9.79 2.72
N ASN A 400 -32.70 9.43 3.58
CA ASN A 400 -33.50 10.42 4.31
C ASN A 400 -32.64 11.22 5.31
N ALA A 401 -31.65 10.58 5.95
CA ALA A 401 -30.73 11.24 6.88
C ALA A 401 -29.81 12.24 6.17
N LEU A 402 -29.36 11.96 4.93
CA LEU A 402 -28.52 12.88 4.16
C LEU A 402 -29.19 14.23 3.88
N ARG A 403 -30.52 14.28 3.80
CA ARG A 403 -31.29 15.53 3.65
C ARG A 403 -31.20 16.46 4.87
N ASN A 404 -30.93 15.89 6.04
CA ASN A 404 -30.97 16.61 7.32
C ASN A 404 -29.62 16.69 8.01
N ASN A 405 -28.62 15.96 7.51
CA ASN A 405 -27.28 15.92 8.07
C ASN A 405 -26.25 16.32 7.03
N ASP A 406 -25.20 16.95 7.52
CA ASP A 406 -24.03 17.30 6.77
C ASP A 406 -23.07 16.09 6.73
N ALA A 407 -23.28 15.21 5.73
CA ALA A 407 -22.51 13.98 5.54
C ALA A 407 -22.32 13.66 4.04
N ALA A 408 -21.73 12.49 3.75
CA ALA A 408 -21.68 11.90 2.41
C ALA A 408 -22.00 10.41 2.48
N ALA A 409 -22.32 9.78 1.35
CA ALA A 409 -22.46 8.33 1.25
C ALA A 409 -22.38 7.86 -0.21
N ILE A 410 -22.19 6.57 -0.43
CA ILE A 410 -22.30 5.95 -1.76
C ILE A 410 -23.72 5.42 -1.93
N ILE A 411 -24.44 5.94 -2.93
CA ILE A 411 -25.82 5.55 -3.20
C ILE A 411 -25.97 5.23 -4.68
N ALA A 412 -26.50 4.05 -4.97
CA ALA A 412 -26.92 3.70 -6.31
C ALA A 412 -28.38 4.12 -6.54
N PHE A 413 -28.64 4.83 -7.63
CA PHE A 413 -30.00 5.20 -8.06
C PHE A 413 -30.36 4.53 -9.37
N GLY A 414 -31.61 4.13 -9.49
CA GLY A 414 -32.20 3.69 -10.76
C GLY A 414 -33.65 4.13 -10.86
N LYS A 415 -34.16 4.27 -12.08
CA LYS A 415 -35.54 4.72 -12.31
C LYS A 415 -36.32 3.84 -13.28
N VAL A 416 -37.64 3.88 -13.13
CA VAL A 416 -38.63 3.31 -14.04
C VAL A 416 -39.66 4.39 -14.32
N GLU A 417 -39.71 4.87 -15.57
CA GLU A 417 -40.65 5.90 -16.01
C GLU A 417 -41.86 5.26 -16.70
N GLN A 418 -43.05 5.68 -16.29
CA GLN A 418 -44.33 5.20 -16.83
C GLN A 418 -45.15 6.39 -17.34
N LYS A 419 -45.38 6.44 -18.65
CA LYS A 419 -46.29 7.42 -19.26
C LYS A 419 -47.74 6.98 -19.05
N CYS A 420 -48.57 7.86 -18.51
CA CYS A 420 -49.94 7.51 -18.12
C CYS A 420 -50.89 7.39 -19.31
N ALA A 421 -50.65 8.13 -20.40
CA ALA A 421 -51.29 7.89 -21.68
C ALA A 421 -50.66 6.65 -22.36
N VAL A 422 -50.98 5.47 -21.82
CA VAL A 422 -50.39 4.18 -22.23
C VAL A 422 -50.71 3.89 -23.70
N LYS A 423 -49.69 3.89 -24.56
CA LYS A 423 -49.73 3.40 -25.96
C LYS A 423 -48.88 2.14 -26.16
N ASP A 424 -48.17 1.70 -25.12
CA ASP A 424 -47.22 0.58 -25.12
C ASP A 424 -47.38 -0.22 -23.81
N ASN A 425 -47.48 -1.55 -23.91
CA ASN A 425 -47.67 -2.47 -22.79
C ASN A 425 -46.46 -3.41 -22.58
N ALA A 426 -45.32 -3.12 -23.21
CA ALA A 426 -44.11 -3.90 -23.02
C ALA A 426 -43.64 -3.89 -21.55
N PRO A 427 -43.31 -5.06 -20.97
CA PRO A 427 -42.80 -5.12 -19.61
C PRO A 427 -41.39 -4.52 -19.52
N ILE A 428 -41.12 -3.79 -18.44
CA ILE A 428 -39.79 -3.23 -18.16
C ILE A 428 -38.95 -4.31 -17.49
N SER A 429 -37.97 -4.84 -18.23
CA SER A 429 -37.20 -6.03 -17.83
C SER A 429 -36.05 -5.75 -16.85
N LYS A 430 -35.54 -4.50 -16.77
CA LYS A 430 -34.40 -4.13 -15.94
C LYS A 430 -34.51 -2.69 -15.43
N VAL A 431 -34.16 -2.48 -14.17
CA VAL A 431 -33.85 -1.15 -13.61
C VAL A 431 -32.33 -1.03 -13.56
N GLN A 432 -31.76 -0.17 -14.43
CA GLN A 432 -30.34 0.16 -14.43
C GLN A 432 -30.04 1.03 -13.20
N MET A 433 -28.96 0.71 -12.50
CA MET A 433 -28.52 1.41 -11.30
C MET A 433 -27.19 2.08 -11.59
N THR A 434 -27.05 3.34 -11.20
CA THR A 434 -25.80 4.11 -11.31
C THR A 434 -25.35 4.50 -9.91
N ASN A 435 -24.07 4.26 -9.60
CA ASN A 435 -23.47 4.58 -8.31
C ASN A 435 -23.04 6.04 -8.27
N TYR A 436 -23.38 6.74 -7.18
CA TYR A 436 -22.92 8.10 -6.93
C TYR A 436 -22.28 8.19 -5.56
N LEU A 437 -21.18 8.94 -5.47
CA LEU A 437 -20.74 9.51 -4.21
C LEU A 437 -21.56 10.78 -4.00
N VAL A 438 -22.49 10.72 -3.05
CA VAL A 438 -23.41 11.79 -2.71
C VAL A 438 -22.82 12.58 -1.55
N VAL A 439 -22.56 13.88 -1.75
CA VAL A 439 -22.18 14.83 -0.69
C VAL A 439 -23.37 15.74 -0.44
N SER A 440 -23.95 15.69 0.77
CA SER A 440 -25.11 16.53 1.10
C SER A 440 -24.70 17.99 1.26
N VAL A 441 -25.50 18.89 0.67
CA VAL A 441 -25.32 20.35 0.78
C VAL A 441 -26.50 20.97 1.54
N ASN A 442 -27.70 20.47 1.26
CA ASN A 442 -28.94 20.83 1.94
C ASN A 442 -29.31 22.31 1.85
N GLY A 443 -29.02 22.94 0.71
CA GLY A 443 -29.40 24.32 0.41
C GLY A 443 -30.86 24.64 0.72
N ASN A 444 -31.13 25.88 1.11
CA ASN A 444 -32.46 26.34 1.50
C ASN A 444 -33.15 27.28 0.50
N GLY A 445 -32.51 27.55 -0.64
CA GLY A 445 -33.00 28.43 -1.69
C GLY A 445 -32.97 29.92 -1.33
N ILE A 446 -32.38 30.29 -0.18
CA ILE A 446 -32.27 31.67 0.26
C ILE A 446 -30.85 32.16 0.00
N ASP A 447 -30.64 32.90 -1.08
CA ASP A 447 -29.33 33.43 -1.52
C ASP A 447 -29.21 34.97 -1.41
N ASN A 448 -30.35 35.66 -1.36
CA ASN A 448 -30.44 37.11 -1.29
C ASN A 448 -30.08 37.69 0.08
N ASN A 449 -30.18 36.91 1.16
CA ASN A 449 -29.93 37.34 2.54
C ASN A 449 -28.82 36.50 3.22
N PRO A 450 -27.60 37.02 3.36
CA PRO A 450 -26.46 36.30 3.94
C PRO A 450 -26.71 35.70 5.33
N ALA A 451 -27.54 36.34 6.16
CA ALA A 451 -27.84 35.86 7.51
C ALA A 451 -28.75 34.61 7.53
N LYS A 452 -29.39 34.29 6.41
CA LYS A 452 -30.30 33.16 6.25
C LYS A 452 -29.81 32.12 5.25
N VAL A 453 -28.68 32.35 4.57
CA VAL A 453 -28.09 31.38 3.63
C VAL A 453 -27.72 30.10 4.38
N PHE A 454 -28.09 28.96 3.81
CA PHE A 454 -27.63 27.66 4.28
C PHE A 454 -27.15 26.82 3.07
N PRO A 455 -26.03 26.07 3.19
CA PRO A 455 -25.16 25.97 4.35
C PRO A 455 -24.34 27.25 4.61
N ASN A 456 -23.95 27.49 5.86
CA ASN A 456 -23.14 28.63 6.28
C ASN A 456 -21.73 28.19 6.72
N GLU A 457 -20.85 29.16 7.03
CA GLU A 457 -19.46 28.86 7.44
C GLU A 457 -19.40 27.87 8.62
N GLN A 458 -20.29 28.01 9.61
CA GLN A 458 -20.28 27.18 10.81
C GLN A 458 -20.67 25.73 10.50
N SER A 459 -21.73 25.50 9.72
CA SER A 459 -22.14 24.16 9.31
C SER A 459 -21.11 23.48 8.42
N LEU A 460 -20.50 24.23 7.50
CA LEU A 460 -19.44 23.71 6.63
C LEU A 460 -18.20 23.31 7.44
N LYS A 461 -17.75 24.14 8.40
CA LYS A 461 -16.62 23.81 9.29
C LYS A 461 -16.88 22.61 10.19
N ALA A 462 -18.07 22.54 10.78
CA ALA A 462 -18.42 21.48 11.72
C ALA A 462 -18.51 20.09 11.06
N SER A 463 -18.60 20.04 9.73
CA SER A 463 -18.80 18.81 8.98
C SER A 463 -17.58 18.30 8.22
N ILE A 464 -16.40 18.88 8.48
CA ILE A 464 -15.13 18.43 7.91
C ILE A 464 -14.58 17.26 8.72
N PRO A 465 -14.09 16.16 8.09
CA PRO A 465 -14.18 15.84 6.67
C PRO A 465 -15.50 15.14 6.29
N ARG A 466 -15.91 15.24 5.01
CA ARG A 466 -17.11 14.58 4.46
C ARG A 466 -16.85 13.15 3.98
N ALA A 467 -15.66 12.88 3.48
CA ALA A 467 -15.23 11.53 3.12
C ALA A 467 -13.73 11.38 3.41
N VAL A 468 -13.35 10.24 3.96
CA VAL A 468 -11.97 9.89 4.28
C VAL A 468 -11.67 8.57 3.60
N TYR A 469 -10.64 8.57 2.76
CA TYR A 469 -10.07 7.34 2.25
C TYR A 469 -9.22 6.70 3.37
N GLU A 470 -9.57 5.48 3.75
CA GLU A 470 -8.93 4.67 4.79
C GLU A 470 -8.20 3.46 4.22
N GLY A 471 -8.21 3.31 2.89
CA GLY A 471 -7.46 2.26 2.24
C GLY A 471 -5.95 2.45 2.35
N SER A 472 -5.27 1.35 2.10
CA SER A 472 -3.83 1.27 2.09
C SER A 472 -3.32 1.52 0.67
N ALA A 473 -3.62 2.69 0.11
CA ALA A 473 -3.19 2.97 -1.26
C ALA A 473 -1.67 2.90 -1.37
N SER A 474 -1.24 2.60 -2.59
CA SER A 474 0.14 2.60 -3.06
C SER A 474 1.03 3.61 -2.32
N GLY A 475 2.06 3.10 -1.67
CA GLY A 475 3.20 3.90 -1.27
C GLY A 475 4.25 3.92 -2.39
N GLY A 476 5.39 4.58 -2.18
CA GLY A 476 6.50 4.56 -3.12
C GLY A 476 7.13 5.92 -3.36
N VAL A 477 7.95 6.01 -4.39
CA VAL A 477 8.64 7.23 -4.80
C VAL A 477 7.91 7.84 -5.99
N PHE A 478 7.11 8.88 -5.73
CA PHE A 478 6.27 9.51 -6.75
C PHE A 478 7.04 10.53 -7.59
N SER A 479 8.05 11.18 -7.02
CA SER A 479 8.95 12.05 -7.77
C SER A 479 9.82 11.25 -8.75
N PRO A 480 9.94 11.68 -10.01
CA PRO A 480 10.79 11.02 -10.98
C PRO A 480 12.28 11.16 -10.63
N SER A 481 13.10 10.30 -11.23
CA SER A 481 14.55 10.23 -10.99
C SER A 481 15.35 11.35 -11.67
N ASP A 482 14.77 12.04 -12.66
CA ASP A 482 15.39 13.11 -13.45
C ASP A 482 14.48 14.33 -13.63
N GLU A 483 15.07 15.45 -14.08
CA GLU A 483 14.38 16.74 -14.26
C GLU A 483 13.59 16.85 -15.58
N LYS A 484 13.76 15.91 -16.51
CA LYS A 484 13.08 15.93 -17.82
C LYS A 484 11.67 15.37 -17.72
N THR A 485 11.44 14.50 -16.73
CA THR A 485 10.20 13.77 -16.52
C THR A 485 9.30 14.51 -15.55
N THR A 486 8.00 14.52 -15.83
CA THR A 486 6.97 14.92 -14.87
C THR A 486 5.96 13.78 -14.71
N ASN A 487 5.75 13.36 -13.46
CA ASN A 487 4.64 12.49 -13.12
C ASN A 487 3.41 13.34 -12.78
N TYR A 488 2.21 12.82 -12.99
CA TYR A 488 0.96 13.52 -12.78
C TYR A 488 0.00 12.64 -12.00
N ILE A 489 -0.59 13.20 -10.95
CA ILE A 489 -1.81 12.64 -10.35
C ILE A 489 -2.99 13.22 -11.10
N VAL A 490 -3.74 12.38 -11.80
CA VAL A 490 -4.91 12.79 -12.58
C VAL A 490 -6.18 12.36 -11.86
N ILE A 491 -7.03 13.33 -11.58
CA ILE A 491 -8.35 13.15 -10.99
C ILE A 491 -9.40 13.28 -12.11
N SER A 492 -10.20 12.25 -12.30
CA SER A 492 -11.25 12.20 -13.34
C SER A 492 -12.58 11.68 -12.78
N GLY A 493 -13.64 11.88 -13.56
CA GLY A 493 -15.02 11.56 -13.21
C GLY A 493 -15.97 12.70 -13.57
N ASN A 494 -17.21 12.61 -13.11
CA ASN A 494 -18.26 13.59 -13.36
C ASN A 494 -18.76 14.24 -12.08
N VAL A 495 -19.19 15.49 -12.16
CA VAL A 495 -19.76 16.26 -11.06
C VAL A 495 -21.13 16.82 -11.47
N ILE A 496 -22.10 16.72 -10.56
CA ILE A 496 -23.44 17.29 -10.70
C ILE A 496 -23.74 18.14 -9.46
N LEU A 497 -24.03 19.42 -9.67
CA LEU A 497 -24.69 20.26 -8.67
C LEU A 497 -26.20 20.01 -8.76
N ASN A 498 -26.71 19.14 -7.90
CA ASN A 498 -28.12 18.73 -7.95
C ASN A 498 -29.02 19.86 -7.42
N PRO A 499 -30.02 20.34 -8.18
CA PRO A 499 -30.85 21.47 -7.78
C PRO A 499 -31.73 21.17 -6.58
N LEU A 500 -32.31 22.22 -6.00
CA LEU A 500 -33.50 22.09 -5.16
C LEU A 500 -34.71 21.76 -6.04
N MET A 501 -35.52 20.82 -5.59
CA MET A 501 -36.67 20.33 -6.36
C MET A 501 -37.94 21.02 -5.87
N PRO A 502 -38.47 22.02 -6.58
CA PRO A 502 -39.72 22.67 -6.19
C PRO A 502 -40.88 21.69 -6.30
N LEU A 503 -41.84 21.78 -5.37
CA LEU A 503 -43.06 20.98 -5.37
C LEU A 503 -44.28 21.88 -5.52
N THR A 504 -45.33 21.38 -6.19
CA THR A 504 -46.67 21.99 -6.10
C THR A 504 -47.15 21.97 -4.65
N ASP A 505 -47.00 20.82 -4.00
CA ASP A 505 -47.08 20.61 -2.55
C ASP A 505 -46.50 19.23 -2.24
N ASN A 506 -46.30 18.90 -0.98
CA ASN A 506 -45.92 17.56 -0.56
C ASN A 506 -47.05 16.55 -0.86
N PHE A 507 -46.69 15.30 -1.15
CA PHE A 507 -47.68 14.31 -1.62
C PHE A 507 -48.82 14.08 -0.63
N ARG A 508 -48.53 14.12 0.68
CA ARG A 508 -49.57 13.96 1.71
C ARG A 508 -50.61 15.07 1.63
N ALA A 509 -50.18 16.32 1.47
CA ALA A 509 -51.09 17.45 1.30
C ALA A 509 -51.99 17.27 0.07
N ILE A 510 -51.41 16.91 -1.08
CA ILE A 510 -52.14 16.64 -2.33
C ILE A 510 -53.15 15.50 -2.16
N ASN A 511 -52.70 14.36 -1.65
CA ASN A 511 -53.49 13.14 -1.51
C ASN A 511 -54.62 13.26 -0.47
N ASP A 512 -54.39 14.02 0.61
CA ASP A 512 -55.39 14.20 1.67
C ASP A 512 -56.29 15.42 1.42
N TYR A 513 -56.06 16.16 0.32
CA TYR A 513 -56.68 17.45 0.02
C TYR A 513 -56.52 18.50 1.13
N GLN A 514 -55.40 18.45 1.86
CA GLN A 514 -55.07 19.34 2.98
C GLN A 514 -53.79 20.13 2.63
N PRO A 515 -53.90 21.34 2.06
CA PRO A 515 -52.75 22.10 1.61
C PRO A 515 -51.82 22.49 2.75
N SER A 516 -50.52 22.50 2.48
CA SER A 516 -49.51 22.91 3.48
C SER A 516 -49.56 24.40 3.80
N GLU A 517 -50.21 25.19 2.94
CA GLU A 517 -50.50 26.61 3.11
C GLU A 517 -51.98 26.89 2.82
N ALA A 518 -52.47 28.08 3.18
CA ALA A 518 -53.86 28.44 2.96
C ALA A 518 -54.13 28.79 1.49
N TYR A 519 -54.71 27.86 0.72
CA TYR A 519 -55.18 28.09 -0.65
C TYR A 519 -56.70 28.14 -0.76
N ALA A 520 -57.20 28.84 -1.77
CA ALA A 520 -58.63 28.92 -2.06
C ALA A 520 -59.08 27.76 -2.96
N GLY A 521 -60.21 27.11 -2.66
CA GLY A 521 -60.78 26.05 -3.48
C GLY A 521 -61.25 24.84 -2.66
N THR A 522 -61.59 23.75 -3.36
CA THR A 522 -61.92 22.45 -2.75
C THR A 522 -61.28 21.32 -3.57
N GLY A 523 -60.91 20.21 -2.93
CA GLY A 523 -60.22 19.09 -3.59
C GLY A 523 -58.89 19.52 -4.22
N ILE A 524 -58.54 18.96 -5.38
CA ILE A 524 -57.30 19.31 -6.10
C ILE A 524 -57.28 20.78 -6.57
N ARG A 525 -58.45 21.42 -6.71
CA ARG A 525 -58.54 22.80 -7.21
C ARG A 525 -57.95 23.84 -6.26
N GLN A 526 -57.62 23.44 -5.03
CA GLN A 526 -56.83 24.23 -4.10
C GLN A 526 -55.44 24.58 -4.65
N TRP A 527 -54.82 23.72 -5.47
CA TRP A 527 -53.51 23.98 -6.10
C TRP A 527 -53.62 24.53 -7.52
N TRP A 528 -54.78 25.06 -7.92
CA TRP A 528 -54.94 25.68 -9.23
C TRP A 528 -53.96 26.85 -9.41
N HIS A 529 -53.20 26.86 -10.52
CA HIS A 529 -52.09 27.78 -10.80
C HIS A 529 -50.84 27.61 -9.90
N HIS A 530 -50.79 26.62 -9.00
CA HIS A 530 -49.61 26.31 -8.18
C HIS A 530 -48.69 25.29 -8.87
N THR A 531 -48.27 25.61 -10.09
CA THR A 531 -47.33 24.79 -10.87
C THR A 531 -45.88 25.12 -10.55
N VAL A 532 -44.98 24.17 -10.80
CA VAL A 532 -43.53 24.38 -10.70
C VAL A 532 -42.87 24.43 -12.09
N PRO A 533 -41.72 25.10 -12.22
CA PRO A 533 -40.96 25.10 -13.45
C PRO A 533 -40.49 23.70 -13.90
N ALA A 534 -40.49 23.46 -15.22
CA ALA A 534 -39.91 22.30 -15.87
C ALA A 534 -38.83 22.73 -16.88
N LYS A 535 -37.89 21.82 -17.21
CA LYS A 535 -36.69 22.10 -18.01
C LYS A 535 -36.91 22.83 -19.34
N ASN A 536 -38.07 22.66 -20.00
CA ASN A 536 -38.38 23.24 -21.31
C ASN A 536 -39.15 24.58 -21.25
N ASN A 537 -38.96 25.40 -20.20
CA ASN A 537 -39.75 26.61 -19.94
C ASN A 537 -41.27 26.35 -19.90
N ARG A 538 -41.66 25.14 -19.48
CA ARG A 538 -43.05 24.76 -19.24
C ARG A 538 -43.30 24.69 -17.74
N ASN A 539 -44.54 24.93 -17.34
CA ASN A 539 -45.00 24.67 -15.99
C ASN A 539 -45.47 23.22 -15.87
N LYS A 540 -45.34 22.60 -14.70
CA LYS A 540 -45.90 21.28 -14.40
C LYS A 540 -46.49 21.22 -13.00
N TYR A 541 -47.51 20.40 -12.79
CA TYR A 541 -47.87 19.98 -11.44
C TYR A 541 -46.95 18.82 -11.04
N TYR A 542 -46.37 18.90 -9.84
CA TYR A 542 -45.34 17.97 -9.42
C TYR A 542 -45.35 17.69 -7.92
N THR A 543 -45.24 16.42 -7.55
CA THR A 543 -45.07 16.00 -6.15
C THR A 543 -44.29 14.70 -6.05
N GLN A 544 -43.82 14.38 -4.84
CA GLN A 544 -42.97 13.23 -4.54
C GLN A 544 -43.57 12.42 -3.38
N GLN A 545 -43.78 11.12 -3.60
CA GLN A 545 -44.18 10.16 -2.59
C GLN A 545 -43.00 9.31 -2.15
N TRP A 546 -42.80 9.19 -0.83
CA TRP A 546 -41.68 8.47 -0.23
C TRP A 546 -42.09 7.07 0.23
N TRP A 547 -41.17 6.11 0.15
CA TRP A 547 -41.43 4.71 0.43
C TRP A 547 -40.48 4.16 1.50
N LYS A 548 -41.01 3.31 2.37
CA LYS A 548 -40.22 2.55 3.36
C LYS A 548 -40.53 1.07 3.28
N ALA A 549 -39.54 0.25 3.58
CA ALA A 549 -39.70 -1.18 3.76
C ALA A 549 -38.81 -1.66 4.91
N GLY A 550 -39.23 -2.70 5.62
CA GLY A 550 -38.40 -3.31 6.67
C GLY A 550 -37.17 -3.98 6.08
N THR A 551 -37.31 -4.61 4.92
CA THR A 551 -36.21 -5.18 4.11
C THR A 551 -36.47 -4.92 2.63
N PRO A 552 -35.45 -4.97 1.75
CA PRO A 552 -35.64 -4.73 0.31
C PRO A 552 -36.55 -5.73 -0.41
N ALA A 553 -36.80 -6.90 0.19
CA ALA A 553 -37.67 -7.94 -0.37
C ALA A 553 -39.15 -7.74 0.00
N GLU A 554 -39.44 -6.90 0.99
CA GLU A 554 -40.81 -6.58 1.40
C GLU A 554 -41.43 -5.58 0.42
N GLU A 555 -42.76 -5.68 0.26
CA GLU A 555 -43.50 -4.69 -0.52
C GLU A 555 -43.38 -3.31 0.16
N PRO A 556 -42.87 -2.29 -0.53
CA PRO A 556 -42.71 -0.95 0.03
C PRO A 556 -44.06 -0.34 0.40
N VAL A 557 -44.13 0.27 1.58
CA VAL A 557 -45.30 1.00 2.06
C VAL A 557 -45.03 2.50 2.05
N TRP A 558 -46.09 3.30 1.89
CA TRP A 558 -45.98 4.76 1.90
C TRP A 558 -45.43 5.26 3.24
N ASP A 559 -44.30 5.97 3.19
CA ASP A 559 -43.71 6.61 4.36
C ASP A 559 -44.37 7.96 4.64
N LYS A 560 -45.49 7.93 5.38
CA LYS A 560 -46.28 9.13 5.73
C LYS A 560 -45.55 10.15 6.61
N ASP A 561 -44.46 9.72 7.24
CA ASP A 561 -43.66 10.54 8.15
C ASP A 561 -42.60 11.37 7.39
N THR A 562 -42.25 10.94 6.17
CA THR A 562 -41.28 11.61 5.32
C THR A 562 -41.99 12.49 4.30
N THR A 563 -41.84 13.81 4.43
CA THR A 563 -42.33 14.79 3.44
C THR A 563 -41.24 15.18 2.43
N GLN A 564 -39.97 15.08 2.81
CA GLN A 564 -38.79 15.31 1.95
C GLN A 564 -37.66 14.34 2.33
N GLY A 565 -36.95 13.82 1.32
CA GLY A 565 -35.75 12.99 1.46
C GLY A 565 -34.68 13.41 0.44
N LEU A 566 -33.61 12.63 0.32
CA LEU A 566 -32.62 12.85 -0.75
C LEU A 566 -33.27 12.60 -2.11
N VAL A 567 -33.16 13.57 -3.02
CA VAL A 567 -33.71 13.45 -4.39
C VAL A 567 -32.56 13.09 -5.35
N PRO A 568 -32.70 12.04 -6.18
CA PRO A 568 -31.72 11.72 -7.22
C PRO A 568 -31.69 12.80 -8.30
N PHE A 569 -30.65 12.79 -9.15
CA PHE A 569 -30.61 13.68 -10.31
C PHE A 569 -31.69 13.29 -11.33
N THR A 570 -32.75 14.09 -11.43
CA THR A 570 -33.95 13.73 -12.22
C THR A 570 -33.91 14.20 -13.68
N GLU A 571 -32.97 15.09 -14.03
CA GLU A 571 -32.91 15.81 -15.32
C GLU A 571 -34.18 16.62 -15.67
N SER A 572 -35.18 16.65 -14.80
CA SER A 572 -36.54 17.14 -15.09
C SER A 572 -36.82 18.57 -14.63
N VAL A 573 -35.93 19.14 -13.81
CA VAL A 573 -36.00 20.50 -13.27
C VAL A 573 -35.17 21.43 -14.14
N PRO A 574 -35.53 22.72 -14.25
CA PRO A 574 -34.73 23.68 -14.99
C PRO A 574 -33.29 23.73 -14.50
N GLU A 575 -32.39 23.94 -15.44
CA GLU A 575 -31.02 24.23 -15.13
C GLU A 575 -30.91 25.70 -14.72
N GLU A 576 -30.20 25.97 -13.63
CA GLU A 576 -30.16 27.27 -12.98
C GLU A 576 -28.75 27.90 -13.06
N ILE A 577 -28.70 29.23 -12.89
CA ILE A 577 -27.48 30.04 -12.81
C ILE A 577 -26.61 29.92 -14.07
N GLU A 578 -26.83 30.83 -15.01
CA GLU A 578 -26.12 30.88 -16.29
C GLU A 578 -24.72 31.49 -16.17
N PHE A 579 -23.75 30.87 -16.84
CA PHE A 579 -22.44 31.44 -17.07
C PHE A 579 -22.46 32.38 -18.27
N ASN A 580 -22.69 33.67 -17.99
CA ASN A 580 -22.90 34.68 -19.04
C ASN A 580 -21.60 35.36 -19.52
N TYR A 581 -20.64 35.59 -18.62
CA TYR A 581 -19.41 36.35 -18.89
C TYR A 581 -18.29 35.84 -17.98
N SER A 582 -17.02 36.01 -18.37
CA SER A 582 -15.88 35.67 -17.50
C SER A 582 -15.36 36.85 -16.67
N ALA A 583 -15.80 38.06 -17.01
CA ALA A 583 -15.66 39.29 -16.24
C ALA A 583 -16.75 40.27 -16.70
N ILE A 584 -17.10 41.27 -15.88
CA ILE A 584 -18.12 42.26 -16.24
C ILE A 584 -17.70 42.96 -17.56
N GLY A 585 -18.49 42.75 -18.62
CA GLY A 585 -18.24 43.33 -19.95
C GLY A 585 -17.30 42.53 -20.86
N ASP A 586 -16.88 41.33 -20.45
CA ASP A 586 -16.00 40.45 -21.23
C ASP A 586 -16.70 39.13 -21.60
N GLY A 587 -17.09 39.00 -22.87
CA GLY A 587 -17.72 37.80 -23.43
C GLY A 587 -16.74 36.72 -23.87
N THR A 588 -15.45 36.81 -23.51
CA THR A 588 -14.48 35.72 -23.75
C THR A 588 -14.52 34.71 -22.61
N ASP A 589 -14.37 33.42 -22.93
CA ASP A 589 -14.31 32.34 -21.93
C ASP A 589 -12.93 32.32 -21.26
N ARG A 590 -12.87 32.66 -19.97
CA ARG A 590 -11.63 32.75 -19.16
C ARG A 590 -11.75 32.03 -17.83
N ILE A 591 -12.91 31.46 -17.49
CA ILE A 591 -13.08 30.70 -16.25
C ILE A 591 -12.84 29.24 -16.57
N SER A 592 -11.65 28.76 -16.22
CA SER A 592 -11.26 27.37 -16.43
C SER A 592 -11.76 26.44 -15.32
N LYS A 593 -12.18 26.96 -14.16
CA LYS A 593 -12.71 26.15 -13.05
C LYS A 593 -13.76 26.88 -12.20
N VAL A 594 -14.90 26.23 -12.00
CA VAL A 594 -15.80 26.46 -10.87
C VAL A 594 -15.53 25.39 -9.82
N ALA A 595 -14.95 25.79 -8.68
CA ALA A 595 -14.60 24.90 -7.58
C ALA A 595 -15.87 24.37 -6.87
N VAL A 596 -15.94 23.06 -6.67
CA VAL A 596 -17.12 22.38 -6.09
C VAL A 596 -16.80 21.66 -4.79
N LEU A 597 -15.70 20.89 -4.75
CA LEU A 597 -15.27 20.16 -3.56
C LEU A 597 -13.84 20.54 -3.16
N ALA A 598 -13.63 20.80 -1.88
CA ALA A 598 -12.31 20.94 -1.31
C ALA A 598 -11.79 19.56 -0.88
N CYS A 599 -10.55 19.27 -1.27
CA CYS A 599 -9.88 17.99 -1.01
C CYS A 599 -8.50 18.23 -0.41
N MET A 600 -8.02 17.26 0.36
CA MET A 600 -6.67 17.24 0.90
C MET A 600 -6.01 15.94 0.47
N LEU A 601 -4.87 16.06 -0.22
CA LEU A 601 -4.03 14.95 -0.63
C LEU A 601 -2.66 15.12 0.04
N ILE A 602 -2.25 14.12 0.79
CA ILE A 602 -0.99 14.07 1.54
C ILE A 602 -0.25 12.81 1.07
N ILE A 603 1.04 12.94 0.75
CA ILE A 603 1.92 11.82 0.44
C ILE A 603 3.18 11.98 1.28
N GLY A 604 3.39 11.06 2.22
CA GLY A 604 4.48 11.13 3.20
C GLY A 604 4.40 12.41 4.03
N ASP A 605 5.41 13.28 3.90
CA ASP A 605 5.49 14.57 4.58
C ASP A 605 5.07 15.77 3.72
N LYS A 606 4.51 15.52 2.52
CA LYS A 606 4.06 16.55 1.58
C LYS A 606 2.54 16.56 1.44
N CYS A 607 1.99 17.71 1.10
CA CYS A 607 0.60 17.86 0.71
C CYS A 607 0.44 18.80 -0.48
N VAL A 608 -0.67 18.63 -1.20
CA VAL A 608 -1.01 19.50 -2.33
C VAL A 608 -1.61 20.80 -1.83
N PHE A 609 -1.04 21.91 -2.29
CA PHE A 609 -1.53 23.26 -2.11
C PHE A 609 -1.91 23.85 -3.47
N GLU A 610 -3.12 24.38 -3.59
CA GLU A 610 -3.56 25.09 -4.80
C GLU A 610 -3.47 26.61 -4.64
N GLU A 611 -2.52 27.22 -5.34
CA GLU A 611 -2.33 28.65 -5.44
C GLU A 611 -3.25 29.28 -6.50
N GLY A 612 -4.05 30.28 -6.14
CA GLY A 612 -4.97 30.93 -7.10
C GLY A 612 -6.26 30.14 -7.36
N ASP A 613 -6.98 30.50 -8.43
CA ASP A 613 -8.34 30.01 -8.75
C ASP A 613 -8.50 29.38 -10.14
N GLY A 614 -7.46 29.40 -10.99
CA GLY A 614 -7.53 28.92 -12.38
C GLY A 614 -7.44 27.41 -12.58
N GLY A 615 -6.96 26.64 -11.59
CA GLY A 615 -6.80 25.19 -11.72
C GLY A 615 -5.82 24.73 -12.83
N SER A 616 -4.94 25.61 -13.30
CA SER A 616 -3.84 25.24 -14.19
C SER A 616 -2.90 24.26 -13.47
N PRO A 617 -2.22 23.33 -14.16
CA PRO A 617 -1.25 22.43 -13.51
C PRO A 617 -0.22 23.17 -12.65
N ASP A 618 0.20 24.37 -13.05
CA ASP A 618 1.17 25.18 -12.30
C ASP A 618 0.64 25.78 -11.00
N ASN A 619 -0.68 25.83 -10.81
CA ASN A 619 -1.31 26.28 -9.57
C ASN A 619 -1.15 25.26 -8.44
N PHE A 620 -0.90 23.98 -8.75
CA PHE A 620 -0.73 22.94 -7.74
C PHE A 620 0.75 22.81 -7.35
N LYS A 621 1.02 22.92 -6.05
CA LYS A 621 2.37 22.83 -5.46
C LYS A 621 2.40 21.75 -4.39
N TRP A 622 3.51 21.05 -4.30
CA TRP A 622 3.80 20.15 -3.17
C TRP A 622 4.54 20.92 -2.08
N ILE A 623 3.89 21.11 -0.95
CA ILE A 623 4.47 21.78 0.22
C ILE A 623 4.61 20.81 1.38
N LYS A 624 5.44 21.16 2.37
CA LYS A 624 5.53 20.39 3.62
C LYS A 624 4.17 20.38 4.30
N TYR A 625 3.70 19.19 4.66
CA TYR A 625 2.47 18.98 5.42
C TYR A 625 2.71 19.25 6.91
N PHE A 626 1.80 20.00 7.51
CA PHE A 626 1.72 20.23 8.94
C PHE A 626 0.45 19.59 9.49
N PRO A 627 0.56 18.64 10.43
CA PRO A 627 -0.57 18.13 11.18
C PRO A 627 -1.34 19.26 11.88
N ARG A 628 -2.63 19.06 12.10
CA ARG A 628 -3.53 20.08 12.66
C ARG A 628 -3.04 20.63 13.99
N GLU A 629 -2.40 19.80 14.82
CA GLU A 629 -1.86 20.16 16.12
C GLU A 629 -0.63 21.07 16.04
N GLN A 630 0.05 21.11 14.89
CA GLN A 630 1.22 21.95 14.62
C GLN A 630 0.85 23.26 13.91
N CYS A 631 -0.40 23.42 13.48
CA CYS A 631 -0.87 24.63 12.82
C CYS A 631 -1.31 25.69 13.84
N ALA A 632 -1.07 26.96 13.53
CA ALA A 632 -1.49 28.08 14.39
C ALA A 632 -3.03 28.23 14.47
N SER A 633 -3.76 27.72 13.49
CA SER A 633 -5.22 27.71 13.45
C SER A 633 -5.74 26.68 12.43
N ASP A 634 -7.04 26.36 12.51
CA ASP A 634 -7.74 25.58 11.50
C ASP A 634 -7.67 26.23 10.09
N ASP A 635 -7.61 27.56 10.03
CA ASP A 635 -7.51 28.26 8.76
C ASP A 635 -6.16 27.96 8.08
N VAL A 636 -5.07 27.89 8.84
CA VAL A 636 -3.74 27.48 8.32
C VAL A 636 -3.76 26.01 7.93
N TYR A 637 -4.39 25.16 8.74
CA TYR A 637 -4.47 23.72 8.46
C TYR A 637 -5.22 23.44 7.15
N TYR A 638 -6.42 24.01 6.96
CA TYR A 638 -7.26 23.77 5.80
C TYR A 638 -6.84 24.54 4.54
N GLN A 639 -5.91 25.48 4.64
CA GLN A 639 -5.25 26.05 3.45
C GLN A 639 -4.35 25.03 2.75
N GLN A 640 -3.92 23.95 3.42
CA GLN A 640 -3.20 22.82 2.83
C GLN A 640 -4.13 21.91 2.00
N SER A 641 -4.93 22.51 1.12
CA SER A 641 -5.96 21.83 0.33
C SER A 641 -5.97 22.33 -1.12
N PHE A 642 -6.68 21.60 -1.96
CA PHE A 642 -6.96 21.96 -3.34
C PHE A 642 -8.44 21.72 -3.66
N THR A 643 -8.89 22.18 -4.83
CA THR A 643 -10.29 22.07 -5.23
C THR A 643 -10.48 21.27 -6.51
N ILE A 644 -11.49 20.38 -6.47
CA ILE A 644 -12.05 19.70 -7.63
C ILE A 644 -13.27 20.50 -8.09
N GLY A 645 -13.41 20.67 -9.40
CA GLY A 645 -14.47 21.46 -10.01
C GLY A 645 -14.70 21.05 -11.46
N PHE A 646 -15.39 21.90 -12.20
CA PHE A 646 -15.63 21.73 -13.63
C PHE A 646 -15.37 23.02 -14.40
N ASP A 647 -15.17 22.91 -15.71
CA ASP A 647 -14.96 24.03 -16.64
C ASP A 647 -16.29 24.36 -17.36
N PRO A 648 -17.02 25.42 -16.96
CA PRO A 648 -18.27 25.80 -17.61
C PRO A 648 -18.01 26.52 -18.95
N LYS A 649 -18.91 26.36 -19.92
CA LYS A 649 -18.90 27.15 -21.17
C LYS A 649 -19.95 28.25 -21.15
N ILE A 650 -19.69 29.34 -21.88
CA ILE A 650 -20.63 30.47 -21.92
C ILE A 650 -22.01 29.95 -22.38
N GLY A 651 -23.04 30.27 -21.60
CA GLY A 651 -24.41 29.78 -21.76
C GLY A 651 -24.73 28.50 -20.97
N ASP A 652 -23.73 27.83 -20.40
CA ASP A 652 -23.95 26.70 -19.51
C ASP A 652 -24.62 27.16 -18.22
N LYS A 653 -25.49 26.30 -17.71
CA LYS A 653 -26.15 26.44 -16.42
C LYS A 653 -25.40 25.59 -15.40
N LEU A 654 -24.95 26.20 -14.31
CA LEU A 654 -24.05 25.56 -13.35
C LEU A 654 -24.76 24.48 -12.51
N ILE A 655 -26.06 24.64 -12.28
CA ILE A 655 -26.87 23.74 -11.44
C ILE A 655 -27.86 22.98 -12.33
N GLY A 656 -28.05 21.67 -12.06
CA GLY A 656 -29.00 20.83 -12.81
C GLY A 656 -28.41 20.19 -14.06
N ARG A 657 -27.09 20.20 -14.22
CA ARG A 657 -26.36 19.60 -15.33
C ARG A 657 -25.19 18.76 -14.85
N LYS A 658 -24.86 17.73 -15.64
CA LYS A 658 -23.65 16.90 -15.47
C LYS A 658 -22.47 17.53 -16.21
N PHE A 659 -21.35 17.64 -15.51
CA PHE A 659 -20.08 18.10 -16.06
C PHE A 659 -19.00 17.05 -15.83
N ASP A 660 -18.01 16.99 -16.71
CA ASP A 660 -16.75 16.32 -16.42
C ASP A 660 -15.96 17.14 -15.38
N ILE A 661 -15.18 16.45 -14.55
CA ILE A 661 -14.17 17.13 -13.72
C ILE A 661 -13.25 17.92 -14.65
N GLN A 662 -12.90 19.15 -14.23
CA GLN A 662 -12.10 20.10 -15.00
C GLN A 662 -10.94 19.39 -15.70
N ASN A 663 -10.89 19.49 -17.03
CA ASN A 663 -9.72 19.11 -17.77
C ASN A 663 -8.70 20.26 -17.78
N ASN A 664 -7.54 20.04 -17.16
CA ASN A 664 -6.40 20.96 -17.26
C ASN A 664 -5.22 20.34 -18.04
N ILE A 665 -5.46 19.16 -18.64
CA ILE A 665 -4.49 18.43 -19.44
C ILE A 665 -4.54 18.92 -20.87
N SER A 666 -3.38 19.27 -21.40
CA SER A 666 -3.19 19.62 -22.81
C SER A 666 -2.43 18.50 -23.51
N TYR A 667 -2.69 18.30 -24.81
CA TYR A 667 -1.90 17.41 -25.68
C TYR A 667 -0.38 17.69 -25.65
N LYS A 668 0.03 18.86 -25.14
CA LYS A 668 1.44 19.25 -24.94
C LYS A 668 2.09 18.70 -23.68
N MET A 669 1.34 18.00 -22.81
CA MET A 669 1.83 17.46 -21.54
C MET A 669 2.36 16.03 -21.64
N GLY A 670 2.33 15.40 -22.82
CA GLY A 670 2.91 14.07 -23.03
C GLY A 670 2.11 12.90 -22.43
N ILE A 671 0.89 13.16 -21.94
CA ILE A 671 -0.04 12.14 -21.43
C ILE A 671 -1.35 12.17 -22.23
N ASP A 672 -1.89 11.00 -22.55
CA ASP A 672 -3.08 10.83 -23.39
C ASP A 672 -4.31 10.45 -22.55
N VAL A 673 -4.70 11.36 -21.64
CA VAL A 673 -5.86 11.22 -20.75
C VAL A 673 -6.52 12.58 -20.49
N GLU A 674 -7.78 12.56 -20.07
CA GLU A 674 -8.54 13.76 -19.68
C GLU A 674 -8.78 13.80 -18.17
N GLY A 675 -8.75 15.00 -17.60
CA GLY A 675 -9.03 15.25 -16.18
C GLY A 675 -8.17 16.34 -15.58
N MET A 676 -8.17 16.42 -14.25
CA MET A 676 -7.40 17.41 -13.50
C MET A 676 -6.07 16.81 -13.06
N ALA A 677 -4.99 17.20 -13.73
CA ALA A 677 -3.62 16.81 -13.42
C ALA A 677 -2.98 17.72 -12.36
N ILE A 678 -2.32 17.08 -11.40
CA ILE A 678 -1.44 17.67 -10.39
C ILE A 678 -0.02 17.20 -10.71
N PRO A 679 0.91 18.09 -11.13
CA PRO A 679 2.27 17.70 -11.48
C PRO A 679 3.09 17.32 -10.25
N ILE A 680 4.00 16.37 -10.44
CA ILE A 680 5.03 15.94 -9.50
C ILE A 680 6.35 15.92 -10.28
N ARG A 681 7.22 16.84 -9.91
CA ARG A 681 8.57 16.99 -10.46
C ARG A 681 9.58 16.33 -9.52
N LYS A 682 10.79 16.11 -10.02
CA LYS A 682 11.91 15.64 -9.18
C LYS A 682 12.11 16.55 -7.96
N SER A 683 12.11 17.86 -8.19
CA SER A 683 12.30 18.88 -7.15
C SER A 683 11.24 18.88 -6.03
N ASP A 684 10.06 18.28 -6.25
CA ASP A 684 9.00 18.20 -5.24
C ASP A 684 9.30 17.17 -4.13
N LYS A 685 10.11 16.14 -4.43
CA LYS A 685 10.55 15.06 -3.52
C LYS A 685 9.39 14.36 -2.81
N VAL A 686 8.37 13.98 -3.58
CA VAL A 686 7.14 13.37 -3.08
C VAL A 686 7.33 11.86 -2.98
N SER A 687 7.19 11.32 -1.77
CA SER A 687 7.28 9.88 -1.52
C SER A 687 6.58 9.49 -0.22
N GLY A 688 6.20 8.21 -0.08
CA GLY A 688 5.64 7.65 1.15
C GLY A 688 4.14 7.36 1.08
N GLN A 689 3.50 7.26 2.26
CA GLN A 689 2.10 6.84 2.40
C GLN A 689 1.14 7.91 1.88
N VAL A 690 0.14 7.50 1.10
CA VAL A 690 -0.92 8.38 0.60
C VAL A 690 -2.05 8.50 1.61
N LYS A 691 -2.59 9.72 1.77
CA LYS A 691 -3.84 10.01 2.48
C LYS A 691 -4.68 10.96 1.66
N PHE A 692 -5.96 10.65 1.53
CA PHE A 692 -6.90 11.48 0.77
C PHE A 692 -8.18 11.73 1.57
N MET A 693 -8.67 12.97 1.52
CA MET A 693 -9.92 13.36 2.16
C MET A 693 -10.68 14.35 1.29
N ILE A 694 -12.00 14.17 1.20
CA ILE A 694 -12.92 15.22 0.75
C ILE A 694 -13.33 16.00 2.00
N LEU A 695 -12.87 17.24 2.08
CA LEU A 695 -13.13 18.12 3.22
C LEU A 695 -14.59 18.59 3.22
N GLY A 696 -15.14 18.90 2.05
CA GLY A 696 -16.55 19.24 1.87
C GLY A 696 -16.83 20.18 0.70
N PRO A 697 -18.08 20.66 0.56
CA PRO A 697 -18.48 21.60 -0.47
C PRO A 697 -17.75 22.94 -0.36
N VAL A 698 -17.34 23.52 -1.50
CA VAL A 698 -16.76 24.86 -1.57
C VAL A 698 -17.89 25.89 -1.50
N ASN A 699 -17.80 26.80 -0.54
CA ASN A 699 -18.75 27.91 -0.33
C ASN A 699 -18.54 29.00 -1.39
N ALA A 700 -18.80 28.68 -2.65
CA ALA A 700 -18.63 29.59 -3.77
C ALA A 700 -19.83 30.53 -3.92
N THR A 701 -19.53 31.79 -4.25
CA THR A 701 -20.53 32.78 -4.66
C THR A 701 -20.38 33.14 -6.12
N TRP A 702 -21.49 33.50 -6.76
CA TRP A 702 -21.58 33.78 -8.18
C TRP A 702 -22.11 35.17 -8.48
N GLU A 703 -21.38 35.95 -9.28
CA GLU A 703 -21.81 37.26 -9.77
C GLU A 703 -21.19 37.57 -11.14
N ASN A 704 -21.43 36.72 -12.13
CA ASN A 704 -20.71 36.70 -13.43
C ASN A 704 -19.21 36.37 -13.30
N ILE A 705 -18.68 36.25 -12.09
CA ILE A 705 -17.37 35.71 -11.78
C ILE A 705 -17.49 34.87 -10.51
N THR A 706 -16.65 33.85 -10.40
CA THR A 706 -16.43 33.08 -9.17
C THR A 706 -15.19 33.66 -8.47
N ARG A 707 -15.26 33.83 -7.15
CA ARG A 707 -14.10 34.22 -6.33
C ARG A 707 -14.00 33.28 -5.14
N ARG A 708 -12.80 32.72 -4.92
CA ARG A 708 -12.53 31.78 -3.84
C ARG A 708 -11.90 32.51 -2.65
N HIS A 709 -12.41 32.25 -1.45
CA HIS A 709 -11.70 32.60 -0.22
C HIS A 709 -10.56 31.58 0.01
N PRO A 710 -9.39 31.96 0.57
CA PRO A 710 -8.30 31.01 0.85
C PRO A 710 -8.72 29.77 1.65
N THR A 711 -9.78 29.89 2.44
CA THR A 711 -10.46 28.76 3.08
C THR A 711 -11.81 28.49 2.43
N PHE A 712 -12.04 27.25 2.00
CA PHE A 712 -13.18 26.86 1.16
C PHE A 712 -14.57 27.01 1.81
N PHE A 713 -14.65 27.06 3.15
CA PHE A 713 -15.90 27.18 3.89
C PHE A 713 -16.39 28.64 4.04
N ARG A 714 -15.59 29.63 3.64
CA ARG A 714 -15.96 31.06 3.67
C ARG A 714 -16.25 31.60 2.28
N HIS A 715 -17.06 32.65 2.23
CA HIS A 715 -17.19 33.52 1.07
C HIS A 715 -17.22 34.99 1.51
N THR A 716 -17.00 35.89 0.57
CA THR A 716 -17.19 37.33 0.78
C THR A 716 -18.20 37.84 -0.23
N LYS A 717 -19.32 38.41 0.25
CA LYS A 717 -20.34 39.04 -0.61
C LYS A 717 -19.90 40.48 -0.90
N TRP A 718 -19.75 40.84 -2.18
CA TRP A 718 -19.21 42.13 -2.60
C TRP A 718 -20.26 43.09 -3.15
N THR A 719 -21.38 42.55 -3.68
CA THR A 719 -22.49 43.36 -4.15
C THR A 719 -23.84 42.77 -3.73
N SER A 720 -24.92 43.51 -3.99
CA SER A 720 -26.29 43.05 -3.79
C SER A 720 -26.70 41.89 -4.71
N ASN A 721 -26.01 41.70 -5.83
CA ASN A 721 -26.39 40.75 -6.89
C ASN A 721 -25.66 39.40 -6.80
N THR A 722 -24.75 39.25 -5.84
CA THR A 722 -24.01 38.00 -5.63
C THR A 722 -24.95 36.87 -5.14
N ILE A 723 -24.95 35.74 -5.84
CA ILE A 723 -25.73 34.52 -5.53
C ILE A 723 -24.84 33.53 -4.75
N SER A 724 -25.40 32.86 -3.74
CA SER A 724 -24.72 31.73 -3.09
C SER A 724 -25.05 30.45 -3.84
N LEU A 725 -24.05 29.78 -4.43
CA LEU A 725 -24.30 28.57 -5.23
C LEU A 725 -24.87 27.44 -4.37
N LEU A 726 -24.27 27.18 -3.21
CA LEU A 726 -24.69 26.09 -2.32
C LEU A 726 -26.12 26.27 -1.77
N ALA A 727 -26.62 27.50 -1.67
CA ALA A 727 -28.00 27.76 -1.25
C ALA A 727 -29.03 27.13 -2.19
N ASN A 728 -28.70 27.01 -3.48
CA ASN A 728 -29.58 26.48 -4.52
C ASN A 728 -29.27 25.00 -4.87
N VAL A 729 -28.39 24.34 -4.11
CA VAL A 729 -27.96 22.95 -4.33
C VAL A 729 -28.45 22.05 -3.20
N SER A 730 -29.13 20.95 -3.55
CA SER A 730 -29.55 19.93 -2.59
C SER A 730 -28.37 19.01 -2.21
N SER A 731 -27.63 18.54 -3.20
CA SER A 731 -26.49 17.63 -3.04
C SER A 731 -25.51 17.78 -4.20
N ILE A 732 -24.25 17.43 -3.96
CA ILE A 732 -23.26 17.23 -5.02
C ILE A 732 -23.20 15.73 -5.28
N LEU A 733 -23.33 15.32 -6.54
CA LEU A 733 -23.17 13.92 -6.95
C LEU A 733 -21.88 13.79 -7.76
N ILE A 734 -21.07 12.80 -7.42
CA ILE A 734 -19.90 12.41 -8.21
C ILE A 734 -20.14 11.01 -8.79
N GLU A 735 -19.87 10.85 -10.07
CA GLU A 735 -19.93 9.60 -10.82
C GLU A 735 -18.52 9.30 -11.38
N ASP A 736 -18.15 8.03 -11.52
CA ASP A 736 -16.89 7.56 -12.13
C ASP A 736 -15.60 8.22 -11.59
N PHE A 737 -15.54 8.45 -10.29
CA PHE A 737 -14.41 9.09 -9.60
C PHE A 737 -13.16 8.20 -9.59
N GLN A 738 -12.07 8.68 -10.20
CA GLN A 738 -10.77 7.99 -10.24
C GLN A 738 -9.63 8.96 -9.91
N VAL A 739 -8.57 8.43 -9.29
CA VAL A 739 -7.33 9.16 -9.00
C VAL A 739 -6.14 8.26 -9.35
N LYS A 740 -5.47 8.56 -10.46
CA LYS A 740 -4.43 7.70 -11.04
C LYS A 740 -3.13 8.44 -11.29
N VAL A 741 -2.02 7.71 -11.36
CA VAL A 741 -0.72 8.26 -11.74
C VAL A 741 -0.46 8.05 -13.23
N TYR A 742 0.08 9.08 -13.86
CA TYR A 742 0.59 9.03 -15.23
C TYR A 742 1.98 9.66 -15.29
N SER A 743 2.78 9.30 -16.29
CA SER A 743 4.08 9.91 -16.56
C SER A 743 4.12 10.43 -17.98
N ASP A 744 4.72 11.61 -18.19
CA ASP A 744 5.03 12.11 -19.54
C ASP A 744 6.20 11.36 -20.20
N ASN A 745 6.86 10.45 -19.47
CA ASN A 745 8.04 9.70 -19.91
C ASN A 745 9.15 10.62 -20.49
N GLY A 746 9.28 11.84 -19.98
CA GLY A 746 10.21 12.83 -20.52
C GLY A 746 9.82 13.34 -21.92
N MET A 747 8.52 13.41 -22.21
CA MET A 747 7.93 13.83 -23.49
C MET A 747 8.23 12.89 -24.66
N ILE A 748 8.31 11.59 -24.39
CA ILE A 748 8.55 10.54 -25.39
C ILE A 748 7.29 9.69 -25.48
N GLU A 749 6.98 9.15 -26.67
CA GLU A 749 5.90 8.16 -26.80
C GLU A 749 6.15 6.99 -25.84
N ARG A 750 5.10 6.63 -25.09
CA ARG A 750 5.15 5.55 -24.10
C ARG A 750 5.60 4.26 -24.79
N PRO A 751 6.77 3.69 -24.44
CA PRO A 751 7.16 2.37 -24.91
C PRO A 751 6.22 1.29 -24.37
N GLY A 752 6.20 0.10 -24.98
CA GLY A 752 5.40 -1.01 -24.49
C GLY A 752 5.85 -1.50 -23.10
N ASP A 753 4.99 -2.26 -22.44
CA ASP A 753 5.33 -2.92 -21.17
C ASP A 753 6.30 -4.08 -21.48
N SER A 754 7.59 -3.86 -21.23
CA SER A 754 8.64 -4.87 -21.37
C SER A 754 9.37 -5.03 -20.05
N ASP A 755 9.80 -6.26 -19.76
CA ASP A 755 10.62 -6.53 -18.58
C ASP A 755 11.96 -5.79 -18.67
N ILE A 756 12.43 -5.24 -17.55
CA ILE A 756 13.75 -4.63 -17.46
C ILE A 756 14.76 -5.75 -17.22
N VAL A 757 15.68 -5.92 -18.16
CA VAL A 757 16.68 -6.99 -18.13
C VAL A 757 18.09 -6.42 -18.22
N TYR A 758 18.92 -6.72 -17.23
CA TYR A 758 20.35 -6.43 -17.24
C TYR A 758 21.11 -7.67 -17.70
N MET A 759 22.02 -7.47 -18.65
CA MET A 759 22.76 -8.57 -19.28
C MET A 759 24.24 -8.22 -19.38
N SER A 760 25.11 -9.18 -19.07
CA SER A 760 26.55 -9.03 -19.28
C SER A 760 26.91 -8.98 -20.77
N ASP A 761 27.86 -8.13 -21.17
CA ASP A 761 28.31 -8.03 -22.56
C ASP A 761 29.20 -9.24 -22.92
N ASP A 762 28.66 -10.20 -23.69
CA ASP A 762 29.45 -11.26 -24.31
C ASP A 762 29.00 -11.52 -25.77
N LYS A 763 29.99 -11.73 -26.65
CA LYS A 763 29.84 -11.95 -28.10
C LYS A 763 30.38 -13.32 -28.52
N GLN A 764 30.36 -14.30 -27.63
CA GLN A 764 30.80 -15.66 -27.93
C GLN A 764 29.78 -16.42 -28.78
N GLN A 765 30.26 -17.39 -29.56
CA GLN A 765 29.42 -18.23 -30.44
C GLN A 765 28.61 -19.28 -29.67
N PHE A 766 29.05 -19.66 -28.47
CA PHE A 766 28.37 -20.56 -27.55
C PHE A 766 28.01 -19.78 -26.29
N VAL A 767 26.76 -19.88 -25.81
CA VAL A 767 26.28 -19.12 -24.65
C VAL A 767 25.73 -20.10 -23.61
N ASN A 768 26.38 -20.16 -22.44
CA ASN A 768 25.86 -20.79 -21.23
C ASN A 768 25.32 -19.70 -20.31
N ARG A 769 23.99 -19.61 -20.21
CA ARG A 769 23.29 -18.51 -19.54
C ARG A 769 22.92 -18.87 -18.11
N LYS A 770 23.07 -17.90 -17.21
CA LYS A 770 22.39 -17.86 -15.91
C LYS A 770 21.26 -16.84 -16.01
N ASP A 771 20.03 -17.32 -16.20
CA ASP A 771 18.84 -16.50 -16.54
C ASP A 771 17.67 -16.63 -15.55
N ASP A 772 17.91 -17.24 -14.40
CA ASP A 772 16.98 -17.41 -13.28
C ASP A 772 17.15 -16.35 -12.18
N ILE A 773 17.93 -15.29 -12.43
CA ILE A 773 18.17 -14.21 -11.46
C ILE A 773 17.04 -13.18 -11.59
N GLU A 774 16.30 -13.00 -10.49
CA GLU A 774 15.19 -12.05 -10.40
C GLU A 774 15.39 -11.07 -9.23
N PHE A 775 15.16 -9.78 -9.50
CA PHE A 775 15.13 -8.70 -8.51
C PHE A 775 13.69 -8.16 -8.38
N LYS A 776 13.17 -8.13 -7.15
CA LYS A 776 11.89 -7.52 -6.78
C LYS A 776 12.07 -6.13 -6.16
N ILE A 777 13.29 -5.78 -5.78
CA ILE A 777 13.72 -4.41 -5.49
C ILE A 777 14.63 -3.94 -6.63
N ASN A 778 14.39 -2.75 -7.18
CA ASN A 778 15.15 -2.24 -8.33
C ASN A 778 15.39 -0.73 -8.29
N SER A 779 16.45 -0.31 -8.97
CA SER A 779 16.82 1.08 -9.09
C SER A 779 15.86 1.85 -10.00
N ALA A 780 15.68 3.13 -9.70
CA ALA A 780 14.91 4.04 -10.53
C ALA A 780 15.58 4.20 -11.91
N LEU A 781 14.78 4.23 -12.97
CA LEU A 781 15.24 4.55 -14.32
C LEU A 781 15.06 6.04 -14.61
N THR A 782 16.01 6.60 -15.35
CA THR A 782 15.89 7.93 -15.98
C THR A 782 15.17 7.82 -17.32
N SER A 783 14.58 8.91 -17.79
CA SER A 783 13.92 9.00 -19.10
C SER A 783 14.83 8.63 -20.28
N ASP A 784 16.13 8.94 -20.20
CA ASP A 784 17.09 8.53 -21.24
C ASP A 784 17.35 7.01 -21.21
N GLU A 785 17.39 6.38 -20.04
CA GLU A 785 17.49 4.92 -19.90
C GLU A 785 16.21 4.22 -20.35
N CYS A 786 15.03 4.72 -19.94
CA CYS A 786 13.74 4.23 -20.41
C CYS A 786 13.65 4.25 -21.95
N ARG A 787 14.13 5.33 -22.58
CA ARG A 787 14.21 5.44 -24.05
C ARG A 787 15.11 4.37 -24.66
N GLN A 788 16.28 4.13 -24.07
CA GLN A 788 17.24 3.14 -24.58
C GLN A 788 16.72 1.71 -24.43
N LEU A 789 16.03 1.42 -23.33
CA LEU A 789 15.49 0.11 -23.01
C LEU A 789 14.13 -0.15 -23.67
N GLY A 790 13.42 0.89 -24.10
CA GLY A 790 12.07 0.76 -24.63
C GLY A 790 11.05 0.35 -23.56
N VAL A 791 11.20 0.86 -22.35
CA VAL A 791 10.29 0.63 -21.21
C VAL A 791 9.62 1.93 -20.76
N ALA A 792 8.37 1.85 -20.30
CA ALA A 792 7.68 3.01 -19.74
C ALA A 792 8.21 3.37 -18.34
N GLN A 793 8.26 4.67 -18.06
CA GLN A 793 8.55 5.19 -16.73
C GLN A 793 7.25 5.21 -15.91
N GLY A 794 7.31 4.69 -14.69
CA GLY A 794 6.19 4.66 -13.77
C GLY A 794 6.64 4.90 -12.34
N VAL A 795 5.68 5.23 -11.47
CA VAL A 795 5.91 5.19 -10.02
C VAL A 795 5.92 3.73 -9.60
N CYS A 796 7.00 3.28 -8.95
CA CYS A 796 7.15 1.88 -8.56
C CYS A 796 7.31 1.75 -7.04
N MET A 797 6.63 0.77 -6.44
CA MET A 797 6.82 0.40 -5.02
C MET A 797 8.15 -0.32 -4.79
N SER A 798 8.65 -1.02 -5.82
CA SER A 798 9.92 -1.75 -5.82
C SER A 798 11.16 -0.87 -5.76
N THR A 799 11.02 0.45 -5.91
CA THR A 799 12.15 1.39 -5.94
C THR A 799 12.46 1.98 -4.56
N PRO A 800 13.66 1.75 -4.00
CA PRO A 800 14.05 2.36 -2.74
C PRO A 800 14.21 3.87 -2.85
N LEU A 801 13.99 4.56 -1.74
CA LEU A 801 14.20 5.99 -1.58
C LEU A 801 15.54 6.24 -0.87
N ASN A 802 16.37 7.13 -1.44
CA ASN A 802 17.55 7.67 -0.77
C ASN A 802 17.13 8.85 0.11
N LEU A 803 17.28 8.70 1.42
CA LEU A 803 16.85 9.69 2.41
C LEU A 803 17.73 10.94 2.48
N LEU A 804 18.97 10.88 1.97
CA LEU A 804 19.84 12.06 1.91
C LEU A 804 19.40 13.01 0.80
N THR A 805 19.00 12.46 -0.36
CA THR A 805 18.61 13.27 -1.53
C THR A 805 17.09 13.51 -1.57
N GLY A 806 16.29 12.55 -1.09
CA GLY A 806 14.84 12.51 -1.26
C GLY A 806 14.40 11.96 -2.62
N ASP A 807 15.32 11.32 -3.36
CA ASP A 807 15.08 10.77 -4.70
C ASP A 807 15.05 9.24 -4.67
N GLY A 808 14.43 8.63 -5.68
CA GLY A 808 14.55 7.19 -5.93
C GLY A 808 16.02 6.83 -6.18
N VAL A 809 16.45 5.68 -5.66
CA VAL A 809 17.84 5.23 -5.81
C VAL A 809 18.11 4.90 -7.28
N VAL A 810 18.96 5.68 -7.92
CA VAL A 810 19.47 5.36 -9.27
C VAL A 810 20.74 4.53 -9.18
N ASN A 811 21.70 4.95 -8.34
CA ASN A 811 23.01 4.33 -8.20
C ASN A 811 23.39 4.20 -6.74
N ILE A 812 24.28 3.25 -6.45
CA ILE A 812 25.02 3.14 -5.18
C ILE A 812 26.52 3.16 -5.46
N TYR A 813 27.30 3.37 -4.41
CA TYR A 813 28.76 3.34 -4.46
C TYR A 813 29.29 2.02 -3.89
N ASP A 814 30.23 1.42 -4.60
CA ASP A 814 30.97 0.25 -4.20
C ASP A 814 32.40 0.65 -3.78
N HIS A 815 32.70 0.56 -2.48
CA HIS A 815 34.03 0.84 -1.94
C HIS A 815 35.07 -0.23 -2.27
N THR A 816 34.65 -1.44 -2.63
CA THR A 816 35.55 -2.53 -2.97
C THR A 816 36.13 -2.36 -4.39
N THR A 817 35.32 -1.84 -5.32
CA THR A 817 35.76 -1.58 -6.71
C THR A 817 35.99 -0.09 -6.99
N GLY A 818 35.59 0.80 -6.09
CA GLY A 818 35.65 2.26 -6.27
C GLY A 818 34.70 2.81 -7.34
N ARG A 819 33.61 2.10 -7.65
CA ARG A 819 32.67 2.43 -8.75
C ARG A 819 31.34 2.91 -8.21
N GLN A 820 30.71 3.84 -8.94
CA GLN A 820 29.31 4.22 -8.75
C GLN A 820 28.50 3.74 -9.94
N ALA A 821 27.50 2.91 -9.71
CA ALA A 821 26.65 2.34 -10.76
C ALA A 821 25.31 1.88 -10.19
N LYS A 822 24.43 1.41 -11.07
CA LYS A 822 23.17 0.78 -10.65
C LYS A 822 23.47 -0.50 -9.86
N PRO A 823 22.73 -0.80 -8.78
CA PRO A 823 22.92 -2.03 -8.03
C PRO A 823 22.81 -3.29 -8.90
N GLU A 824 21.92 -3.30 -9.89
CA GLU A 824 21.77 -4.40 -10.84
C GLU A 824 23.01 -4.57 -11.74
N GLN A 825 23.62 -3.46 -12.16
CA GLN A 825 24.87 -3.49 -12.94
C GLN A 825 26.03 -3.99 -12.07
N LEU A 826 26.14 -3.53 -10.83
CA LEU A 826 27.17 -4.00 -9.89
C LEU A 826 27.02 -5.50 -9.60
N TYR A 827 25.79 -5.99 -9.45
CA TYR A 827 25.50 -7.40 -9.29
C TYR A 827 25.93 -8.20 -10.53
N VAL A 828 25.42 -7.85 -11.71
CA VAL A 828 25.77 -8.56 -12.97
C VAL A 828 27.27 -8.55 -13.22
N ASP A 829 27.96 -7.42 -13.02
CA ASP A 829 29.42 -7.31 -13.17
C ASP A 829 30.16 -8.22 -12.17
N SER A 830 29.75 -8.24 -10.90
CA SER A 830 30.38 -9.05 -9.84
C SER A 830 30.29 -10.54 -10.16
N TYR A 831 29.09 -11.04 -10.48
CA TYR A 831 28.89 -12.46 -10.78
C TYR A 831 29.41 -12.88 -12.15
N TYR A 832 29.40 -11.98 -13.15
CA TYR A 832 30.08 -12.24 -14.41
C TYR A 832 31.58 -12.43 -14.17
N ASN A 833 32.25 -11.53 -13.45
CA ASN A 833 33.67 -11.69 -13.16
C ASN A 833 33.95 -13.01 -12.41
N GLU A 834 33.09 -13.37 -11.47
CA GLU A 834 33.27 -14.57 -10.67
C GLU A 834 33.05 -15.89 -11.45
N TYR A 835 32.09 -15.93 -12.39
CA TYR A 835 31.67 -17.18 -13.05
C TYR A 835 31.99 -17.25 -14.55
N HIS A 836 32.46 -16.18 -15.20
CA HIS A 836 32.79 -16.23 -16.64
C HIS A 836 34.01 -17.10 -16.97
N GLN A 837 34.82 -17.44 -15.97
CA GLN A 837 35.99 -18.31 -16.11
C GLN A 837 35.89 -19.51 -15.17
N PRO A 838 36.38 -20.69 -15.59
CA PRO A 838 36.45 -21.85 -14.71
C PRO A 838 37.34 -21.56 -13.51
N ARG A 839 36.80 -21.80 -12.32
CA ARG A 839 37.50 -21.69 -11.04
C ARG A 839 37.59 -23.06 -10.37
N ILE A 840 38.68 -23.31 -9.67
CA ILE A 840 38.83 -24.53 -8.89
C ILE A 840 37.95 -24.45 -7.63
N LEU A 841 37.14 -25.49 -7.40
CA LEU A 841 36.49 -25.77 -6.13
C LEU A 841 37.25 -26.90 -5.43
N MET A 842 37.45 -26.76 -4.13
CA MET A 842 38.19 -27.72 -3.33
C MET A 842 37.49 -27.98 -2.01
N THR A 843 37.29 -29.26 -1.69
CA THR A 843 36.85 -29.69 -0.37
C THR A 843 38.04 -30.20 0.41
N GLN A 844 38.31 -29.61 1.58
CA GLN A 844 39.46 -29.96 2.41
C GLN A 844 39.07 -30.07 3.88
N LYS A 845 39.41 -31.19 4.52
CA LYS A 845 39.28 -31.35 5.97
C LYS A 845 40.52 -30.81 6.69
N LEU A 846 40.29 -30.02 7.73
CA LEU A 846 41.31 -29.40 8.58
C LEU A 846 41.04 -29.69 10.06
N ILE A 847 42.10 -29.67 10.87
CA ILE A 847 42.01 -29.73 12.34
C ILE A 847 41.32 -28.45 12.82
N ASP A 848 40.20 -28.61 13.51
CA ASP A 848 39.36 -27.53 13.99
C ASP A 848 39.38 -27.44 15.52
N LYS A 849 40.19 -26.51 16.01
CA LYS A 849 40.34 -26.20 17.43
C LYS A 849 40.20 -24.71 17.69
N LYS A 850 39.89 -24.33 18.93
CA LYS A 850 39.86 -22.93 19.35
C LYS A 850 41.21 -22.25 19.11
N GLY A 851 41.15 -21.08 18.46
CA GLY A 851 42.35 -20.34 18.06
C GLY A 851 43.20 -21.05 16.99
N GLY A 852 42.63 -22.06 16.31
CA GLY A 852 43.25 -22.75 15.19
C GLY A 852 43.20 -21.95 13.88
N TYR A 853 43.35 -22.66 12.77
CA TYR A 853 43.43 -22.07 11.44
C TYR A 853 42.10 -21.98 10.70
N VAL A 854 41.06 -22.66 11.19
CA VAL A 854 39.74 -22.71 10.55
C VAL A 854 38.98 -21.43 10.83
N SER A 855 38.83 -20.60 9.80
CA SER A 855 38.06 -19.35 9.84
C SER A 855 37.41 -19.07 8.49
N THR A 856 36.17 -18.57 8.53
CA THR A 856 35.39 -18.14 7.35
C THR A 856 36.07 -17.01 6.58
N PHE A 857 36.72 -16.08 7.28
CA PHE A 857 37.34 -14.90 6.66
C PHE A 857 38.85 -15.07 6.42
N ALA A 858 39.40 -16.28 6.57
CA ALA A 858 40.78 -16.58 6.21
C ALA A 858 40.89 -16.95 4.72
N HIS A 859 42.09 -16.81 4.18
CA HIS A 859 42.50 -17.36 2.90
C HIS A 859 43.31 -18.62 3.11
N TYR A 860 43.25 -19.54 2.15
CA TYR A 860 43.98 -20.79 2.19
C TYR A 860 44.80 -20.93 0.92
N ARG A 861 46.08 -21.22 1.05
CA ARG A 861 46.97 -21.46 -0.09
C ARG A 861 47.25 -22.95 -0.19
N HIS A 862 47.07 -23.52 -1.37
CA HIS A 862 47.51 -24.88 -1.65
C HIS A 862 48.91 -24.86 -2.29
N PRO A 863 49.99 -25.20 -1.56
CA PRO A 863 51.36 -24.97 -2.03
C PRO A 863 51.69 -25.65 -3.35
N ALA A 864 51.15 -26.86 -3.59
CA ALA A 864 51.40 -27.60 -4.83
C ALA A 864 50.64 -27.04 -6.05
N LEU A 865 49.48 -26.41 -5.84
CA LEU A 865 48.71 -25.79 -6.92
C LEU A 865 49.18 -24.35 -7.18
N GLY A 866 49.82 -23.73 -6.19
CA GLY A 866 50.21 -22.32 -6.24
C GLY A 866 49.01 -21.38 -6.28
N ARG A 867 47.85 -21.83 -5.79
CA ARG A 867 46.57 -21.08 -5.80
C ARG A 867 46.13 -20.71 -4.39
N ASN A 868 45.45 -19.57 -4.29
CA ASN A 868 44.80 -19.08 -3.08
C ASN A 868 43.29 -19.30 -3.19
N PHE A 869 42.66 -19.58 -2.07
CA PHE A 869 41.25 -19.91 -1.96
C PHE A 869 40.62 -19.11 -0.83
N PHE A 870 39.34 -18.76 -1.01
CA PHE A 870 38.49 -18.23 0.05
C PHE A 870 37.44 -19.29 0.45
N VAL A 871 36.83 -19.11 1.63
CA VAL A 871 35.86 -20.05 2.19
C VAL A 871 34.45 -19.69 1.73
N GLN A 872 33.73 -20.67 1.19
CA GLN A 872 32.28 -20.58 0.95
C GLN A 872 31.50 -21.15 2.13
N GLY A 873 31.92 -22.32 2.64
CA GLY A 873 31.21 -23.04 3.67
C GLY A 873 32.15 -23.81 4.61
N ILE A 874 31.70 -24.02 5.84
CA ILE A 874 32.40 -24.81 6.86
C ILE A 874 31.42 -25.77 7.50
N THR A 875 31.69 -27.07 7.35
CA THR A 875 31.01 -28.15 8.06
C THR A 875 31.93 -28.68 9.15
N ARG A 876 31.44 -28.85 10.38
CA ARG A 876 32.22 -29.21 11.56
C ARG A 876 31.67 -30.48 12.20
N ASN A 877 32.56 -31.42 12.48
CA ASN A 877 32.27 -32.51 13.42
C ASN A 877 32.91 -32.17 14.76
N LEU A 878 32.09 -31.95 15.78
CA LEU A 878 32.58 -31.46 17.06
C LEU A 878 33.16 -32.55 17.95
N GLU A 879 32.94 -33.83 17.62
CA GLU A 879 33.53 -34.98 18.32
C GLU A 879 34.97 -35.25 17.89
N SER A 880 35.22 -35.31 16.58
CA SER A 880 36.58 -35.49 16.04
C SER A 880 37.42 -34.20 16.12
N GLY A 881 36.77 -33.04 16.19
CA GLY A 881 37.46 -31.75 16.10
C GLY A 881 37.96 -31.48 14.68
N GLU A 882 37.16 -31.83 13.69
CA GLU A 882 37.46 -31.67 12.27
C GLU A 882 36.50 -30.67 11.62
N ALA A 883 37.00 -29.89 10.67
CA ALA A 883 36.18 -29.05 9.80
C ALA A 883 36.45 -29.36 8.33
N GLU A 884 35.39 -29.70 7.60
CA GLU A 884 35.38 -29.80 6.16
C GLU A 884 35.08 -28.42 5.55
N MET A 885 36.07 -27.90 4.84
CA MET A 885 36.05 -26.58 4.21
C MET A 885 35.65 -26.71 2.75
N SER A 886 34.64 -25.94 2.33
CA SER A 886 34.35 -25.70 0.91
C SER A 886 35.06 -24.43 0.46
N LEU A 887 36.06 -24.60 -0.40
CA LEU A 887 37.01 -23.56 -0.79
C LEU A 887 36.89 -23.26 -2.30
N LYS A 888 36.85 -21.98 -2.66
CA LYS A 888 36.81 -21.52 -4.06
C LYS A 888 38.04 -20.69 -4.41
N GLU A 889 38.60 -20.96 -5.57
CA GLU A 889 39.79 -20.27 -6.08
C GLU A 889 39.55 -18.76 -6.20
N MET A 890 40.51 -17.99 -5.72
CA MET A 890 40.52 -16.53 -5.84
C MET A 890 41.09 -16.08 -7.19
N GLU A 891 40.64 -14.93 -7.67
CA GLU A 891 41.24 -14.31 -8.86
C GLU A 891 42.69 -13.90 -8.56
N THR A 892 43.62 -14.25 -9.45
CA THR A 892 45.04 -13.87 -9.38
C THR A 892 45.32 -12.54 -10.04
#